data_AF-A0A7C3G8M6-F1
#
_entry.id   AF-A0A7C3G8M6-F1
#
_cell.length_a   1.000
_cell.length_b   1.000
_cell.length_c   1.000
_cell.angle_alpha   90.00
_cell.angle_beta   90.00
_cell.angle_gamma   90.00
#
_symmetry.space_group_name_H-M   'P 1'
#
loop_
_entity.id
_entity.type
_entity.pdbx_description
1 polymer ?
#
loop_
_entity_poly.entity_id
_entity_poly.type
_entity_poly.pdbx_seq_one_letter_code
_entity_poly.pdbx_strand_id
1 'polypeptide(L)'
;MKTSLWRWGRYATLAFVSLTIFACALPRSLPAPLPQPTPTVGMLKATPTPLPQVPVTFRVRVPQATGQVVLAVLNEVTGINIAPQRYPMKRVGNDLYEAEVPATVGSVLKYRYERHTNNNQIALEALVSGQLVRYRLLRVDGPMRNDDIVARWNDTLYRGTVGRIAGKVTDDAGHPLADILVSAAGAWTFTLADGSYLLEGLPPGEHTLVAYALDGRYRTFQQRARVGAGASTPAPIQMAAAPLVNVTFHVIVPSDTIAGAPVRLAGNLYTLGNTFADLGGGLSTLANRMPVLKQTGSRQYTLTLQLPVGADVRYTFTLGDGYWNAEHDSAGRFVTRQLIVPPHDTEINDVVETWASGPMRAIWFIATVPPDTPAGDTVDLQLNPAVWTPPLPMWPLGDGKWGYLLSSPTGPSELGYRYCRAEQCGVSDEAEFAGQGKRGRLFGFTHVPQQLEDSVQWQWWGQPTAASTPQGKPQPREGAFWQGVALMPAYRPAWQPYMGRTFAEIRRLHAHWVILTPTWAVTATTPPLWEPRPGTDPLVTDLLAMADAAHNSGMNIALFPQVRQPATGLKWWQQPHDFAWWVSWFDRYTAFTHHFAILAQRSHAGALVLGGEWVTPAVKNALPDGSAAGAPADLASRWHAVFATARQNYHGPIYWAMPLEDLHAPPAFLDAADGIYLLWHPDLGTDPAQWQATTASLLDTKVKPFAKAFHKPIVLVVAYPSAQKAQGGCLPLQGQCLPQQALFPETATAHQTAVNLERQTQAYAALLAAINARPWISGIITADYYPPAALQGPSASVHGKPAAAVLGWWFAHWAP
;
A
#
# COMPACT_ATOMS: atom_id res chain seq x y z
N MET A 1 34.15 66.73 -18.85
CA MET A 1 35.41 66.66 -19.61
C MET A 1 35.26 65.64 -20.73
N LYS A 2 35.36 66.11 -21.98
CA LYS A 2 35.70 65.44 -23.27
C LYS A 2 35.16 64.01 -23.53
N THR A 3 34.06 63.81 -24.25
CA THR A 3 33.86 63.76 -25.73
C THR A 3 34.59 62.65 -26.49
N SER A 4 33.83 61.78 -27.16
CA SER A 4 34.18 61.15 -28.43
C SER A 4 32.91 60.84 -29.23
N LEU A 5 32.76 61.57 -30.33
CA LEU A 5 31.73 61.54 -31.38
C LEU A 5 32.42 61.10 -32.68
N TRP A 6 31.78 60.29 -33.53
CA TRP A 6 31.89 60.33 -35.01
C TRP A 6 30.87 59.36 -35.63
N ARG A 7 29.73 59.83 -36.18
CA ARG A 7 29.45 60.29 -37.58
C ARG A 7 29.43 59.14 -38.60
N TRP A 8 28.27 58.71 -39.13
CA TRP A 8 27.33 59.31 -40.11
C TRP A 8 27.78 59.27 -41.58
N GLY A 9 26.96 58.62 -42.42
CA GLY A 9 26.68 59.02 -43.81
C GLY A 9 26.81 57.90 -44.87
N ARG A 10 25.97 57.76 -45.91
CA ARG A 10 24.58 58.11 -46.25
C ARG A 10 24.38 57.75 -47.75
N TYR A 11 23.27 57.09 -48.07
CA TYR A 11 22.47 57.12 -49.32
C TYR A 11 22.99 56.64 -50.70
N ALA A 12 22.16 55.75 -51.28
CA ALA A 12 21.66 55.67 -52.67
C ALA A 12 22.67 55.31 -53.79
N THR A 13 22.36 54.48 -54.80
CA THR A 13 21.21 54.60 -55.73
C THR A 13 21.12 53.39 -56.70
N LEU A 14 19.89 53.07 -57.18
CA LEU A 14 19.49 52.42 -58.46
C LEU A 14 19.93 50.95 -58.74
N ALA A 15 19.21 50.02 -59.38
CA ALA A 15 17.90 49.90 -60.04
C ALA A 15 17.84 48.41 -60.53
N PHE A 16 16.82 47.57 -60.29
CA PHE A 16 15.61 47.30 -61.10
C PHE A 16 15.46 45.76 -61.31
N VAL A 17 14.19 45.27 -61.28
CA VAL A 17 13.66 43.92 -61.69
C VAL A 17 13.91 42.77 -60.68
N SER A 18 12.95 41.97 -60.16
CA SER A 18 11.53 41.68 -60.49
C SER A 18 10.81 41.03 -59.29
N LEU A 19 9.48 41.24 -59.20
CA LEU A 19 8.39 40.29 -58.86
C LEU A 19 8.70 39.12 -57.88
N THR A 20 8.00 38.87 -56.75
CA THR A 20 6.53 38.85 -56.53
C THR A 20 6.14 38.87 -55.04
N ILE A 21 5.23 39.80 -54.70
CA ILE A 21 3.99 39.68 -53.88
C ILE A 21 4.10 39.27 -52.40
N PHE A 22 3.97 40.25 -51.49
CA PHE A 22 3.14 40.12 -50.28
C PHE A 22 2.38 41.45 -50.07
N ALA A 23 1.07 41.40 -50.33
CA ALA A 23 0.17 42.54 -50.26
C ALA A 23 -0.44 42.72 -48.87
N CYS A 24 -0.71 43.99 -48.56
CA CYS A 24 -1.28 44.56 -47.35
C CYS A 24 -2.61 43.96 -46.87
N ALA A 25 -2.79 44.16 -45.56
CA ALA A 25 -4.01 44.12 -44.79
C ALA A 25 -5.14 45.05 -45.31
N LEU A 26 -6.38 44.58 -45.13
CA LEU A 26 -7.54 45.29 -44.54
C LEU A 26 -8.62 44.22 -44.18
N PRO A 27 -9.44 44.43 -43.13
CA PRO A 27 -10.25 43.39 -42.52
C PRO A 27 -11.56 43.16 -43.30
N ARG A 28 -11.81 41.91 -43.70
CA ARG A 28 -13.14 41.43 -44.08
C ARG A 28 -13.74 40.68 -42.90
N SER A 29 -14.78 41.26 -42.31
CA SER A 29 -15.72 40.56 -41.44
C SER A 29 -16.39 39.44 -42.23
N LEU A 30 -16.02 38.19 -41.93
CA LEU A 30 -16.77 37.02 -42.34
C LEU A 30 -17.80 36.66 -41.24
N PRO A 31 -19.00 36.20 -41.59
CA PRO A 31 -19.97 35.74 -40.60
C PRO A 31 -19.39 34.53 -39.87
N ALA A 32 -19.56 34.49 -38.55
CA ALA A 32 -19.27 33.31 -37.75
C ALA A 32 -19.98 32.09 -38.35
N PRO A 33 -19.37 30.89 -38.33
CA PRO A 33 -20.09 29.66 -38.63
C PRO A 33 -21.32 29.62 -37.72
N LEU A 34 -22.49 29.38 -38.30
CA LEU A 34 -23.70 29.11 -37.52
C LEU A 34 -23.37 28.03 -36.47
N PRO A 35 -23.81 28.19 -35.21
CA PRO A 35 -23.66 27.13 -34.23
C PRO A 35 -24.30 25.89 -34.83
N GLN A 36 -23.54 24.81 -34.97
CA GLN A 36 -24.17 23.51 -35.16
C GLN A 36 -25.16 23.34 -34.00
N PRO A 37 -26.42 22.93 -34.27
CA PRO A 37 -27.35 22.68 -33.20
C PRO A 37 -26.70 21.67 -32.26
N THR A 38 -26.51 22.07 -31.01
CA THR A 38 -26.23 21.16 -29.91
C THR A 38 -27.17 19.97 -30.09
N PRO A 39 -26.68 18.72 -30.17
CA PRO A 39 -27.58 17.59 -30.26
C PRO A 39 -28.54 17.69 -29.07
N THR A 40 -29.82 17.88 -29.39
CA THR A 40 -30.89 17.84 -28.42
C THR A 40 -30.76 16.49 -27.74
N VAL A 41 -30.45 16.49 -26.44
CA VAL A 41 -30.29 15.27 -25.64
C VAL A 41 -31.63 14.52 -25.68
N GLY A 42 -31.74 13.58 -26.62
CA GLY A 42 -32.67 12.47 -26.46
C GLY A 42 -32.32 11.80 -25.14
N MET A 43 -33.35 11.42 -24.37
CA MET A 43 -33.17 10.69 -23.11
C MET A 43 -32.12 9.59 -23.31
N LEU A 44 -30.92 9.78 -22.72
CA LEU A 44 -29.86 8.77 -22.76
C LEU A 44 -30.47 7.50 -22.18
N LYS A 45 -30.76 6.53 -23.04
CA LYS A 45 -31.18 5.20 -22.60
C LYS A 45 -29.91 4.47 -22.17
N ALA A 46 -30.01 3.79 -21.04
CA ALA A 46 -28.94 2.91 -20.59
C ALA A 46 -28.55 1.97 -21.74
N THR A 47 -27.25 1.85 -22.00
CA THR A 47 -26.76 0.96 -23.05
C THR A 47 -27.13 -0.47 -22.68
N PRO A 48 -28.01 -1.17 -23.41
CA PRO A 48 -28.31 -2.56 -23.09
C PRO A 48 -27.09 -3.39 -23.44
N THR A 49 -26.49 -4.03 -22.45
CA THR A 49 -25.36 -4.95 -22.68
C THR A 49 -25.76 -6.37 -22.30
N PRO A 50 -26.70 -7.05 -23.00
CA PRO A 50 -26.84 -8.48 -22.83
C PRO A 50 -25.58 -9.14 -23.36
N LEU A 51 -24.65 -9.45 -22.45
CA LEU A 51 -23.43 -10.17 -22.77
C LEU A 51 -23.78 -11.66 -22.92
N PRO A 52 -23.22 -12.36 -23.92
CA PRO A 52 -23.52 -13.76 -24.16
C PRO A 52 -23.13 -14.60 -22.94
N GLN A 53 -24.10 -15.34 -22.39
CA GLN A 53 -23.89 -16.27 -21.28
C GLN A 53 -23.71 -17.70 -21.79
N VAL A 54 -22.83 -18.44 -21.13
CA VAL A 54 -22.52 -19.84 -21.40
C VAL A 54 -22.56 -20.64 -20.09
N PRO A 55 -22.96 -21.93 -20.13
CA PRO A 55 -22.93 -22.77 -18.94
C PRO A 55 -21.49 -23.16 -18.58
N VAL A 56 -21.15 -23.04 -17.30
CA VAL A 56 -19.89 -23.52 -16.72
C VAL A 56 -20.20 -24.58 -15.68
N THR A 57 -19.72 -25.81 -15.90
CA THR A 57 -19.88 -26.91 -14.95
C THR A 57 -18.72 -26.91 -13.95
N PHE A 58 -19.01 -26.61 -12.69
CA PHE A 58 -18.06 -26.75 -11.60
C PHE A 58 -18.19 -28.14 -10.99
N ARG A 59 -17.10 -28.89 -10.97
CA ARG A 59 -16.99 -30.19 -10.29
C ARG A 59 -15.92 -30.10 -9.23
N VAL A 60 -16.23 -30.48 -8.00
CA VAL A 60 -15.31 -30.35 -6.88
C VAL A 60 -15.20 -31.65 -6.10
N ARG A 61 -13.95 -32.02 -5.78
CA ARG A 61 -13.65 -33.04 -4.78
C ARG A 61 -13.47 -32.37 -3.42
N VAL A 62 -14.18 -32.85 -2.41
CA VAL A 62 -14.14 -32.28 -1.05
C VAL A 62 -13.71 -33.31 0.00
N PRO A 63 -13.03 -32.90 1.09
CA PRO A 63 -12.74 -33.77 2.20
C PRO A 63 -14.03 -33.98 3.02
N GLN A 64 -14.29 -35.24 3.40
CA GLN A 64 -15.42 -35.73 4.24
C GLN A 64 -16.69 -34.85 4.21
N ALA A 65 -17.70 -35.25 3.44
CA ALA A 65 -18.93 -34.48 3.30
C ALA A 65 -20.01 -34.87 4.34
N THR A 66 -20.11 -34.09 5.43
CA THR A 66 -21.18 -34.20 6.44
C THR A 66 -22.28 -33.13 6.28
N GLY A 67 -22.32 -32.43 5.14
CA GLY A 67 -23.26 -31.35 4.87
C GLY A 67 -23.40 -31.03 3.37
N GLN A 68 -24.16 -29.98 3.06
CA GLN A 68 -24.39 -29.49 1.71
C GLN A 68 -23.18 -28.67 1.21
N VAL A 69 -22.62 -29.05 0.06
CA VAL A 69 -21.56 -28.27 -0.58
C VAL A 69 -22.19 -27.18 -1.45
N VAL A 70 -21.66 -25.96 -1.36
CA VAL A 70 -22.15 -24.79 -2.07
C VAL A 70 -20.99 -24.11 -2.79
N LEU A 71 -21.20 -23.72 -4.04
CA LEU A 71 -20.31 -22.85 -4.78
C LEU A 71 -20.78 -21.40 -4.59
N ALA A 72 -19.90 -20.54 -4.09
CA ALA A 72 -20.16 -19.11 -3.92
C ALA A 72 -19.39 -18.31 -4.97
N VAL A 73 -20.09 -17.68 -5.91
CA VAL A 73 -19.53 -16.70 -6.85
C VAL A 73 -19.54 -15.33 -6.18
N LEU A 74 -18.40 -14.67 -6.14
CA LEU A 74 -18.12 -13.52 -5.28
C LEU A 74 -18.11 -12.22 -6.08
N ASN A 75 -18.57 -11.14 -5.46
CA ASN A 75 -18.46 -9.78 -5.97
C ASN A 75 -17.44 -9.00 -5.13
N GLU A 76 -16.27 -8.71 -5.69
CA GLU A 76 -15.22 -7.99 -4.97
C GLU A 76 -15.47 -6.47 -4.92
N VAL A 77 -16.28 -5.91 -5.83
CA VAL A 77 -16.56 -4.47 -5.88
C VAL A 77 -17.33 -4.04 -4.64
N THR A 78 -18.40 -4.76 -4.31
CA THR A 78 -19.21 -4.50 -3.11
C THR A 78 -18.65 -5.15 -1.85
N GLY A 79 -17.68 -6.06 -1.97
CA GLY A 79 -17.13 -6.83 -0.85
C GLY A 79 -17.47 -8.32 -0.92
N ILE A 80 -16.44 -9.16 -0.77
CA ILE A 80 -16.50 -10.60 -1.08
C ILE A 80 -17.43 -11.41 -0.16
N ASN A 81 -17.80 -10.87 1.01
CA ASN A 81 -18.64 -11.56 1.99
C ASN A 81 -20.08 -11.06 2.05
N ILE A 82 -20.44 -9.99 1.31
CA ILE A 82 -21.69 -9.24 1.55
C ILE A 82 -22.89 -9.89 0.87
N ALA A 83 -22.76 -10.23 -0.41
CA ALA A 83 -23.85 -10.84 -1.17
C ALA A 83 -23.32 -11.81 -2.23
N PRO A 84 -22.63 -12.90 -1.84
CA PRO A 84 -22.18 -13.89 -2.80
C PRO A 84 -23.38 -14.62 -3.42
N GLN A 85 -23.29 -14.90 -4.72
CA GLN A 85 -24.28 -15.71 -5.42
C GLN A 85 -23.97 -17.20 -5.16
N ARG A 86 -24.90 -17.88 -4.47
CA ARG A 86 -24.71 -19.25 -3.99
C ARG A 86 -25.43 -20.26 -4.89
N TYR A 87 -24.70 -21.30 -5.27
CA TYR A 87 -25.18 -22.42 -6.07
C TYR A 87 -25.00 -23.72 -5.27
N PRO A 88 -26.08 -24.28 -4.70
CA PRO A 88 -26.03 -25.59 -4.06
C PRO A 88 -25.58 -26.66 -5.05
N MET A 89 -24.58 -27.46 -4.67
CA MET A 89 -24.00 -28.48 -5.54
C MET A 89 -24.64 -29.85 -5.33
N LYS A 90 -24.90 -30.58 -6.42
CA LYS A 90 -25.44 -31.94 -6.38
C LYS A 90 -24.32 -32.94 -6.14
N ARG A 91 -24.50 -33.88 -5.22
CA ARG A 91 -23.55 -34.98 -4.99
C ARG A 91 -23.64 -35.97 -6.16
N VAL A 92 -22.52 -36.20 -6.85
CA VAL A 92 -22.42 -37.10 -8.01
C VAL A 92 -21.45 -38.28 -7.78
N GLY A 93 -20.78 -38.32 -6.62
CA GLY A 93 -19.90 -39.41 -6.20
C GLY A 93 -19.67 -39.39 -4.68
N ASN A 94 -18.73 -40.19 -4.18
CA ASN A 94 -18.49 -40.30 -2.74
C ASN A 94 -18.03 -38.98 -2.09
N ASP A 95 -17.10 -38.30 -2.74
CA ASP A 95 -16.44 -37.07 -2.32
C ASP A 95 -16.61 -35.95 -3.36
N LEU A 96 -17.59 -36.10 -4.26
CA LEU A 96 -17.65 -35.37 -5.52
C LEU A 96 -19.00 -34.68 -5.72
N TYR A 97 -18.94 -33.39 -6.05
CA TYR A 97 -20.10 -32.51 -6.17
C TYR A 97 -20.04 -31.69 -7.45
N GLU A 98 -21.19 -31.42 -8.05
CA GLU A 98 -21.33 -30.66 -9.30
C GLU A 98 -22.41 -29.57 -9.23
N ALA A 99 -22.14 -28.42 -9.84
CA ALA A 99 -23.13 -27.37 -10.10
C ALA A 99 -22.86 -26.73 -11.47
N GLU A 100 -23.93 -26.27 -12.12
CA GLU A 100 -23.84 -25.51 -13.36
C GLU A 100 -24.12 -24.04 -13.07
N VAL A 101 -23.27 -23.16 -13.57
CA VAL A 101 -23.33 -21.71 -13.37
C VAL A 101 -23.37 -21.01 -14.72
N PRO A 102 -24.35 -20.13 -14.99
CA PRO A 102 -24.31 -19.28 -16.16
C PRO A 102 -23.23 -18.20 -15.98
N ALA A 103 -22.35 -18.05 -16.96
CA ALA A 103 -21.27 -17.07 -16.93
C ALA A 103 -21.15 -16.33 -18.26
N THR A 104 -20.86 -15.03 -18.19
CA THR A 104 -20.62 -14.21 -19.38
C THR A 104 -19.29 -14.60 -20.03
N VAL A 105 -19.29 -14.81 -21.36
CA VAL A 105 -18.06 -15.04 -22.13
C VAL A 105 -17.12 -13.85 -21.98
N GLY A 106 -15.85 -14.13 -21.72
CA GLY A 106 -14.83 -13.14 -21.44
C GLY A 106 -14.74 -12.72 -19.97
N SER A 107 -15.49 -13.36 -19.06
CA SER A 107 -15.40 -13.06 -17.63
C SER A 107 -14.23 -13.73 -16.95
N VAL A 108 -13.78 -13.15 -15.84
CA VAL A 108 -12.93 -13.83 -14.86
C VAL A 108 -13.72 -13.98 -13.57
N LEU A 109 -14.25 -15.19 -13.33
CA LEU A 109 -15.05 -15.48 -12.15
C LEU A 109 -14.15 -15.57 -10.91
N LYS A 110 -14.57 -14.91 -9.83
CA LYS A 110 -14.02 -15.07 -8.48
C LYS A 110 -14.99 -15.93 -7.68
N TYR A 111 -14.53 -17.06 -7.16
CA TYR A 111 -15.43 -18.02 -6.50
C TYR A 111 -14.74 -18.78 -5.38
N ARG A 112 -15.49 -19.41 -4.48
CA ARG A 112 -14.97 -20.34 -3.46
C ARG A 112 -16.00 -21.37 -3.06
N TYR A 113 -15.59 -22.39 -2.33
CA TYR A 113 -16.50 -23.41 -1.81
C TYR A 113 -16.89 -23.16 -0.34
N GLU A 114 -18.13 -23.50 -0.02
CA GLU A 114 -18.68 -23.50 1.34
C GLU A 114 -19.26 -24.89 1.65
N ARG A 115 -19.22 -25.29 2.92
CA ARG A 115 -19.94 -26.46 3.43
C ARG A 115 -20.96 -26.01 4.47
N HIS A 116 -22.23 -26.23 4.17
CA HIS A 116 -23.33 -25.93 5.08
C HIS A 116 -23.67 -27.20 5.85
N THR A 117 -23.43 -27.19 7.17
CA THR A 117 -23.72 -28.35 8.03
C THR A 117 -25.21 -28.44 8.34
N ASN A 118 -25.66 -29.60 8.83
CA ASN A 118 -27.06 -29.81 9.20
C ASN A 118 -27.56 -28.86 10.31
N ASN A 119 -26.66 -28.23 11.05
CA ASN A 119 -26.97 -27.22 12.08
C ASN A 119 -26.96 -25.79 11.52
N ASN A 120 -26.99 -25.63 10.20
CA ASN A 120 -26.93 -24.35 9.48
C ASN A 120 -25.64 -23.54 9.76
N GLN A 121 -24.55 -24.21 10.16
CA GLN A 121 -23.24 -23.57 10.25
C GLN A 121 -22.54 -23.61 8.88
N ILE A 122 -21.92 -22.48 8.51
CA ILE A 122 -21.14 -22.38 7.28
C ILE A 122 -19.67 -22.58 7.61
N ALA A 123 -19.12 -23.71 7.18
CA ALA A 123 -17.68 -23.93 7.14
C ALA A 123 -17.13 -23.44 5.79
N LEU A 124 -16.09 -22.61 5.85
CA LEU A 124 -15.46 -22.03 4.66
C LEU A 124 -14.29 -22.90 4.19
N GLU A 125 -14.06 -22.90 2.89
CA GLU A 125 -12.85 -23.48 2.30
C GLU A 125 -11.57 -22.86 2.91
N ALA A 126 -10.61 -23.71 3.25
CA ALA A 126 -9.31 -23.29 3.76
C ALA A 126 -8.16 -24.03 3.05
N LEU A 127 -7.02 -23.34 2.94
CA LEU A 127 -5.76 -23.89 2.49
C LEU A 127 -5.26 -24.97 3.46
N VAL A 128 -4.25 -25.74 3.03
CA VAL A 128 -3.60 -26.75 3.89
C VAL A 128 -3.11 -26.14 5.22
N SER A 129 -2.58 -24.91 5.15
CA SER A 129 -2.13 -24.11 6.32
C SER A 129 -3.25 -23.75 7.30
N GLY A 130 -4.52 -23.88 6.91
CA GLY A 130 -5.70 -23.46 7.67
C GLY A 130 -6.13 -22.01 7.41
N GLN A 131 -5.36 -21.25 6.61
CA GLN A 131 -5.80 -19.93 6.13
C GLN A 131 -7.03 -20.06 5.24
N LEU A 132 -8.01 -19.16 5.40
CA LEU A 132 -9.22 -19.17 4.58
C LEU A 132 -8.89 -18.89 3.12
N VAL A 133 -9.56 -19.59 2.20
CA VAL A 133 -9.51 -19.26 0.78
C VAL A 133 -10.31 -17.99 0.54
N ARG A 134 -9.60 -16.94 0.12
CA ARG A 134 -10.22 -15.67 -0.26
C ARG A 134 -11.12 -15.86 -1.49
N TYR A 135 -10.52 -16.37 -2.58
CA TYR A 135 -11.21 -16.88 -3.76
C TYR A 135 -10.24 -17.65 -4.67
N ARG A 136 -10.84 -18.43 -5.59
CA ARG A 136 -10.27 -19.00 -6.80
C ARG A 136 -10.62 -18.12 -8.00
N LEU A 137 -9.86 -18.26 -9.08
CA LEU A 137 -10.09 -17.57 -10.34
C LEU A 137 -10.42 -18.57 -11.45
N LEU A 138 -11.33 -18.20 -12.35
CA LEU A 138 -11.62 -18.95 -13.57
C LEU A 138 -11.91 -17.99 -14.73
N ARG A 139 -11.12 -18.08 -15.80
CA ARG A 139 -11.39 -17.41 -17.08
C ARG A 139 -12.42 -18.23 -17.88
N VAL A 140 -13.48 -17.56 -18.35
CA VAL A 140 -14.55 -18.16 -19.15
C VAL A 140 -14.47 -17.68 -20.59
N ASP A 141 -14.07 -18.57 -21.51
CA ASP A 141 -14.00 -18.26 -22.94
C ASP A 141 -15.12 -18.93 -23.76
N GLY A 142 -15.92 -19.79 -23.12
CA GLY A 142 -17.02 -20.54 -23.72
C GLY A 142 -17.60 -21.56 -22.73
N PRO A 143 -18.52 -22.44 -23.16
CA PRO A 143 -18.98 -23.55 -22.34
C PRO A 143 -17.80 -24.41 -21.89
N MET A 144 -17.65 -24.63 -20.59
CA MET A 144 -16.50 -25.33 -20.05
C MET A 144 -16.81 -26.08 -18.76
N ARG A 145 -15.90 -26.98 -18.37
CA ARG A 145 -15.92 -27.65 -17.07
C ARG A 145 -14.67 -27.29 -16.29
N ASN A 146 -14.83 -27.04 -15.00
CA ASN A 146 -13.73 -26.77 -14.07
C ASN A 146 -13.73 -27.82 -12.95
N ASP A 147 -12.61 -28.52 -12.81
CA ASP A 147 -12.39 -29.56 -11.81
C ASP A 147 -11.50 -29.04 -10.66
N ASP A 148 -12.04 -28.99 -9.46
CA ASP A 148 -11.39 -28.46 -8.27
C ASP A 148 -11.22 -29.51 -7.15
N ILE A 149 -10.27 -29.24 -6.28
CA ILE A 149 -10.03 -29.99 -5.04
C ILE A 149 -10.02 -29.01 -3.88
N VAL A 150 -10.91 -29.20 -2.91
CA VAL A 150 -10.86 -28.51 -1.61
C VAL A 150 -9.87 -29.26 -0.72
N ALA A 151 -8.88 -28.55 -0.17
CA ALA A 151 -7.89 -29.16 0.72
C ALA A 151 -8.51 -29.54 2.07
N ARG A 152 -9.17 -28.57 2.71
CA ARG A 152 -9.86 -28.72 4.00
C ARG A 152 -10.95 -27.67 4.16
N TRP A 153 -11.83 -27.91 5.12
CA TRP A 153 -12.71 -26.89 5.68
C TRP A 153 -12.02 -26.21 6.86
N ASN A 154 -12.39 -24.97 7.15
CA ASN A 154 -11.82 -24.17 8.25
C ASN A 154 -11.99 -24.81 9.64
N ASP A 155 -12.90 -25.77 9.79
CA ASP A 155 -13.18 -26.54 11.00
C ASP A 155 -12.62 -27.98 11.01
N THR A 156 -11.85 -28.37 9.99
CA THR A 156 -11.21 -29.71 9.87
C THR A 156 -9.70 -29.57 9.75
N LEU A 157 -8.89 -30.62 10.01
CA LEU A 157 -7.43 -30.59 9.79
C LEU A 157 -7.03 -31.25 8.45
N TYR A 158 -5.97 -30.75 7.81
CA TYR A 158 -5.35 -31.42 6.67
C TYR A 158 -4.32 -32.46 7.13
N ARG A 159 -4.36 -33.66 6.56
CA ARG A 159 -3.43 -34.77 6.86
C ARG A 159 -2.76 -35.38 5.62
N GLY A 160 -2.94 -34.75 4.46
CA GLY A 160 -2.33 -35.21 3.21
C GLY A 160 -0.88 -34.74 3.05
N THR A 161 -0.23 -35.24 2.00
CA THR A 161 1.03 -34.65 1.51
C THR A 161 0.74 -33.34 0.79
N VAL A 162 1.77 -32.53 0.54
CA VAL A 162 1.66 -31.28 -0.22
C VAL A 162 2.69 -31.26 -1.34
N GLY A 163 2.46 -30.43 -2.35
CA GLY A 163 3.44 -30.06 -3.37
C GLY A 163 3.44 -28.55 -3.60
N ARG A 164 4.10 -28.11 -4.66
CA ARG A 164 4.22 -26.69 -5.02
C ARG A 164 4.21 -26.46 -6.53
N ILE A 165 3.85 -25.25 -6.95
CA ILE A 165 3.98 -24.78 -8.33
C ILE A 165 4.91 -23.57 -8.32
N ALA A 166 5.93 -23.56 -9.18
CA ALA A 166 6.88 -22.46 -9.30
C ALA A 166 7.11 -22.11 -10.77
N GLY A 167 7.36 -20.85 -11.06
CA GLY A 167 7.59 -20.41 -12.43
C GLY A 167 7.98 -18.95 -12.52
N LYS A 168 8.02 -18.46 -13.76
CA LYS A 168 8.12 -17.04 -14.08
C LYS A 168 6.98 -16.66 -14.99
N VAL A 169 6.47 -15.45 -14.82
CA VAL A 169 5.52 -14.81 -15.73
C VAL A 169 6.26 -13.76 -16.56
N THR A 170 6.15 -13.86 -17.88
CA THR A 170 6.75 -12.92 -18.84
C THR A 170 5.72 -12.42 -19.85
N ASP A 171 6.01 -11.29 -20.49
CA ASP A 171 5.28 -10.86 -21.69
C ASP A 171 5.70 -11.66 -22.94
N ASP A 172 5.07 -11.36 -24.08
CA ASP A 172 5.38 -11.97 -25.38
C ASP A 172 6.83 -11.71 -25.84
N ALA A 173 7.47 -10.64 -25.34
CA ALA A 173 8.85 -10.28 -25.62
C ALA A 173 9.86 -10.89 -24.64
N GLY A 174 9.39 -11.63 -23.63
CA GLY A 174 10.22 -12.27 -22.60
C GLY A 174 10.58 -11.36 -21.42
N HIS A 175 10.03 -10.15 -21.33
CA HIS A 175 10.23 -9.30 -20.16
C HIS A 175 9.45 -9.83 -18.96
N PRO A 176 10.04 -9.81 -17.76
CA PRO A 176 9.36 -10.27 -16.55
C PRO A 176 8.20 -9.36 -16.14
N LEU A 177 7.09 -9.97 -15.73
CA LEU A 177 5.89 -9.27 -15.26
C LEU A 177 5.74 -9.37 -13.75
N ALA A 178 5.78 -8.23 -13.06
CA ALA A 178 5.53 -8.12 -11.63
C ALA A 178 4.04 -7.88 -11.32
N ASP A 179 3.65 -8.07 -10.05
CA ASP A 179 2.29 -7.84 -9.56
C ASP A 179 1.19 -8.63 -10.29
N ILE A 180 1.54 -9.76 -10.92
CA ILE A 180 0.57 -10.69 -11.48
C ILE A 180 0.07 -11.60 -10.37
N LEU A 181 -1.24 -11.60 -10.16
CA LEU A 181 -1.91 -12.52 -9.24
C LEU A 181 -1.93 -13.92 -9.86
N VAL A 182 -1.15 -14.84 -9.29
CA VAL A 182 -1.13 -16.25 -9.70
C VAL A 182 -1.90 -17.07 -8.68
N SER A 183 -2.91 -17.83 -9.12
CA SER A 183 -3.78 -18.63 -8.25
C SER A 183 -3.89 -20.07 -8.72
N ALA A 184 -3.84 -21.00 -7.77
CA ALA A 184 -4.20 -22.41 -7.97
C ALA A 184 -4.69 -23.02 -6.65
N ALA A 185 -5.68 -23.91 -6.71
CA ALA A 185 -6.24 -24.59 -5.53
C ALA A 185 -6.72 -23.65 -4.40
N GLY A 186 -7.15 -22.42 -4.74
CA GLY A 186 -7.54 -21.39 -3.78
C GLY A 186 -6.38 -20.65 -3.11
N ALA A 187 -5.14 -21.14 -3.28
CA ALA A 187 -3.94 -20.40 -2.91
C ALA A 187 -3.66 -19.33 -3.98
N TRP A 188 -2.98 -18.27 -3.57
CA TRP A 188 -2.51 -17.24 -4.47
C TRP A 188 -1.21 -16.61 -3.98
N THR A 189 -0.45 -16.05 -4.90
CA THR A 189 0.76 -15.26 -4.66
C THR A 189 0.86 -14.17 -5.74
N PHE A 190 1.81 -13.25 -5.59
CA PHE A 190 2.12 -12.22 -6.57
C PHE A 190 3.49 -12.46 -7.18
N THR A 191 3.62 -12.22 -8.49
CA THR A 191 4.93 -12.27 -9.14
C THR A 191 5.86 -11.16 -8.64
N LEU A 192 7.12 -11.52 -8.45
CA LEU A 192 8.18 -10.60 -8.05
C LEU A 192 8.63 -9.71 -9.22
N ALA A 193 9.52 -8.75 -8.96
CA ALA A 193 10.05 -7.82 -9.96
C ALA A 193 10.73 -8.52 -11.17
N ASP A 194 11.24 -9.73 -10.97
CA ASP A 194 11.84 -10.60 -12.00
C ASP A 194 10.84 -11.60 -12.61
N GLY A 195 9.56 -11.45 -12.32
CA GLY A 195 8.46 -12.28 -12.81
C GLY A 195 8.31 -13.62 -12.09
N SER A 196 9.19 -13.97 -11.16
CA SER A 196 9.12 -15.25 -10.45
C SER A 196 7.94 -15.31 -9.49
N TYR A 197 7.39 -16.51 -9.29
CA TYR A 197 6.34 -16.79 -8.32
C TYR A 197 6.47 -18.19 -7.72
N LEU A 198 5.87 -18.38 -6.55
CA LEU A 198 5.78 -19.69 -5.90
C LEU A 198 4.43 -19.85 -5.18
N LEU A 199 3.70 -20.91 -5.53
CA LEU A 199 2.57 -21.41 -4.75
C LEU A 199 3.00 -22.63 -3.96
N GLU A 200 3.04 -22.51 -2.64
CA GLU A 200 3.49 -23.54 -1.71
C GLU A 200 2.31 -24.20 -0.96
N GLY A 201 2.48 -25.45 -0.54
CA GLY A 201 1.49 -26.14 0.30
C GLY A 201 0.21 -26.57 -0.43
N LEU A 202 0.29 -26.88 -1.73
CA LEU A 202 -0.87 -27.29 -2.52
C LEU A 202 -1.17 -28.79 -2.34
N PRO A 203 -2.45 -29.21 -2.25
CA PRO A 203 -2.79 -30.62 -2.21
C PRO A 203 -2.42 -31.31 -3.55
N PRO A 204 -1.94 -32.56 -3.55
CA PRO A 204 -1.68 -33.31 -4.79
C PRO A 204 -2.94 -33.46 -5.63
N GLY A 205 -2.79 -33.33 -6.94
CA GLY A 205 -3.89 -33.35 -7.88
C GLY A 205 -3.70 -32.39 -9.03
N GLU A 206 -4.71 -32.27 -9.87
CA GLU A 206 -4.70 -31.33 -10.98
C GLU A 206 -5.55 -30.11 -10.63
N HIS A 207 -4.99 -28.93 -10.83
CA HIS A 207 -5.59 -27.65 -10.45
C HIS A 207 -5.63 -26.70 -11.63
N THR A 208 -6.64 -25.84 -11.67
CA THR A 208 -6.66 -24.70 -12.59
C THR A 208 -5.69 -23.65 -12.06
N LEU A 209 -4.65 -23.38 -12.83
CA LEU A 209 -3.66 -22.33 -12.61
C LEU A 209 -4.06 -21.11 -13.44
N VAL A 210 -4.27 -19.97 -12.79
CA VAL A 210 -4.65 -18.71 -13.42
C VAL A 210 -3.61 -17.65 -13.09
N ALA A 211 -3.21 -16.86 -14.08
CA ALA A 211 -2.42 -15.65 -13.90
C ALA A 211 -3.22 -14.43 -14.37
N TYR A 212 -3.38 -13.44 -13.49
CA TYR A 212 -4.28 -12.31 -13.66
C TYR A 212 -3.56 -10.98 -13.35
N ALA A 213 -3.52 -10.08 -14.34
CA ALA A 213 -3.00 -8.73 -14.15
C ALA A 213 -4.01 -7.85 -13.41
N LEU A 214 -3.60 -7.23 -12.31
CA LEU A 214 -4.49 -6.46 -11.43
C LEU A 214 -5.11 -5.22 -12.09
N ASP A 215 -4.40 -4.63 -13.04
CA ASP A 215 -4.83 -3.49 -13.86
C ASP A 215 -5.44 -3.92 -15.22
N GLY A 216 -5.47 -5.22 -15.49
CA GLY A 216 -5.96 -5.82 -16.74
C GLY A 216 -5.03 -5.64 -17.95
N ARG A 217 -3.84 -5.05 -17.82
CA ARG A 217 -2.95 -4.74 -18.97
C ARG A 217 -2.41 -5.97 -19.70
N TYR A 218 -2.57 -7.16 -19.14
CA TYR A 218 -2.26 -8.42 -19.78
C TYR A 218 -3.47 -9.34 -19.75
N ARG A 219 -3.68 -10.06 -20.86
CA ARG A 219 -4.78 -11.02 -20.98
C ARG A 219 -4.60 -12.13 -19.95
N THR A 220 -5.69 -12.47 -19.25
CA THR A 220 -5.68 -13.54 -18.26
C THR A 220 -5.23 -14.85 -18.88
N PHE A 221 -4.23 -15.47 -18.27
CA PHE A 221 -3.74 -16.79 -18.66
C PHE A 221 -4.38 -17.85 -17.78
N GLN A 222 -4.69 -19.02 -18.36
CA GLN A 222 -5.25 -20.16 -17.63
C GLN A 222 -4.75 -21.48 -18.21
N GLN A 223 -4.34 -22.41 -17.35
CA GLN A 223 -4.02 -23.79 -17.72
C GLN A 223 -4.30 -24.78 -16.59
N ARG A 224 -4.16 -26.09 -16.87
CA ARG A 224 -4.18 -27.14 -15.85
C ARG A 224 -2.75 -27.45 -15.39
N ALA A 225 -2.53 -27.51 -14.08
CA ALA A 225 -1.24 -27.85 -13.49
C ALA A 225 -1.39 -29.06 -12.56
N ARG A 226 -0.54 -30.09 -12.75
CA ARG A 226 -0.53 -31.29 -11.92
C ARG A 226 0.51 -31.16 -10.82
N VAL A 227 0.05 -31.19 -9.58
CA VAL A 227 0.88 -31.16 -8.36
C VAL A 227 1.07 -32.59 -7.85
N GLY A 228 2.32 -33.02 -7.76
CA GLY A 228 2.72 -34.28 -7.14
C GLY A 228 3.02 -34.13 -5.65
N ALA A 229 2.93 -35.23 -4.90
CA ALA A 229 3.31 -35.26 -3.48
C ALA A 229 4.82 -34.95 -3.32
N GLY A 230 5.15 -33.95 -2.50
CA GLY A 230 6.53 -33.50 -2.27
C GLY A 230 7.21 -32.86 -3.49
N ALA A 231 6.52 -32.73 -4.62
CA ALA A 231 7.10 -32.32 -5.89
C ALA A 231 6.97 -30.82 -6.14
N SER A 232 7.87 -30.30 -6.96
CA SER A 232 7.84 -28.93 -7.49
C SER A 232 7.46 -28.98 -8.96
N THR A 233 6.26 -28.52 -9.30
CA THR A 233 5.78 -28.47 -10.68
C THR A 233 6.24 -27.15 -11.32
N PRO A 234 7.14 -27.18 -12.34
CA PRO A 234 7.50 -25.99 -13.07
C PRO A 234 6.35 -25.54 -13.98
N ALA A 235 6.04 -24.25 -13.97
CA ALA A 235 5.01 -23.65 -14.81
C ALA A 235 5.45 -22.25 -15.28
N PRO A 236 6.32 -22.13 -16.30
CA PRO A 236 6.53 -20.84 -16.95
C PRO A 236 5.23 -20.37 -17.61
N ILE A 237 4.93 -19.08 -17.53
CA ILE A 237 3.72 -18.47 -18.06
C ILE A 237 4.13 -17.30 -18.96
N GLN A 238 3.54 -17.25 -20.15
CA GLN A 238 3.64 -16.10 -21.04
C GLN A 238 2.27 -15.44 -21.15
N MET A 239 2.21 -14.12 -21.00
CA MET A 239 0.97 -13.34 -21.08
C MET A 239 1.07 -12.28 -22.18
N ALA A 240 0.05 -12.23 -23.02
CA ALA A 240 -0.06 -11.22 -24.07
C ALA A 240 -0.54 -9.89 -23.50
N ALA A 241 0.15 -8.80 -23.86
CA ALA A 241 -0.28 -7.44 -23.53
C ALA A 241 -1.64 -7.13 -24.18
N ALA A 242 -2.49 -6.43 -23.46
CA ALA A 242 -3.79 -5.97 -23.94
C ALA A 242 -3.66 -4.51 -24.42
N PRO A 243 -4.08 -4.18 -25.67
CA PRO A 243 -4.17 -2.80 -26.11
C PRO A 243 -5.08 -1.99 -25.19
N LEU A 244 -4.81 -0.70 -25.04
CA LEU A 244 -5.67 0.23 -24.31
C LEU A 244 -6.60 0.96 -25.30
N VAL A 245 -7.87 1.13 -24.91
CA VAL A 245 -8.86 1.94 -25.63
C VAL A 245 -9.50 2.95 -24.68
N ASN A 246 -9.98 4.07 -25.22
CA ASN A 246 -10.71 5.04 -24.42
C ASN A 246 -12.16 4.55 -24.22
N VAL A 247 -12.56 4.41 -22.96
CA VAL A 247 -13.94 4.15 -22.58
C VAL A 247 -14.47 5.37 -21.85
N THR A 248 -15.49 6.02 -22.43
CA THR A 248 -16.13 7.19 -21.86
C THR A 248 -17.46 6.81 -21.24
N PHE A 249 -17.57 6.95 -19.92
CA PHE A 249 -18.79 6.75 -19.17
C PHE A 249 -19.55 8.06 -19.09
N HIS A 250 -20.80 8.06 -19.55
CA HIS A 250 -21.77 9.12 -19.38
C HIS A 250 -22.85 8.66 -18.40
N VAL A 251 -22.99 9.38 -17.29
CA VAL A 251 -23.83 8.95 -16.18
C VAL A 251 -24.84 10.01 -15.85
N ILE A 252 -26.12 9.62 -15.79
CA ILE A 252 -27.18 10.42 -15.19
C ILE A 252 -27.41 9.94 -13.77
N VAL A 253 -27.28 10.85 -12.80
CA VAL A 253 -27.52 10.55 -11.38
C VAL A 253 -28.94 10.96 -10.96
N PRO A 254 -29.49 10.40 -9.86
CA PRO A 254 -30.78 10.80 -9.28
C PRO A 254 -30.84 12.30 -8.97
N SER A 255 -32.03 12.89 -9.02
CA SER A 255 -32.22 14.33 -8.76
C SER A 255 -31.94 14.74 -7.31
N ASP A 256 -31.95 13.79 -6.39
CA ASP A 256 -31.62 13.96 -4.97
C ASP A 256 -30.13 13.71 -4.66
N THR A 257 -29.29 13.55 -5.69
CA THR A 257 -27.82 13.53 -5.52
C THR A 257 -27.36 14.87 -4.96
N ILE A 258 -26.55 14.84 -3.90
CA ILE A 258 -26.03 16.05 -3.26
C ILE A 258 -25.14 16.83 -4.23
N ALA A 259 -25.44 18.10 -4.40
CA ALA A 259 -24.62 19.00 -5.19
C ALA A 259 -23.21 19.11 -4.61
N GLY A 260 -22.19 18.98 -5.47
CA GLY A 260 -20.78 19.04 -5.08
C GLY A 260 -20.23 17.73 -4.48
N ALA A 261 -21.06 16.72 -4.20
CA ALA A 261 -20.56 15.42 -3.78
C ALA A 261 -19.79 14.74 -4.95
N PRO A 262 -18.60 14.18 -4.68
CA PRO A 262 -17.81 13.46 -5.67
C PRO A 262 -18.49 12.13 -6.03
N VAL A 263 -18.97 12.05 -7.27
CA VAL A 263 -19.43 10.79 -7.86
C VAL A 263 -18.18 10.01 -8.31
N ARG A 264 -18.05 8.77 -7.89
CA ARG A 264 -16.91 7.88 -8.18
C ARG A 264 -17.36 6.66 -8.96
N LEU A 265 -16.41 6.02 -9.64
CA LEU A 265 -16.55 4.68 -10.21
C LEU A 265 -15.67 3.72 -9.42
N ALA A 266 -16.29 2.86 -8.61
CA ALA A 266 -15.61 1.76 -7.92
C ALA A 266 -15.60 0.52 -8.84
N GLY A 267 -14.48 -0.18 -8.94
CA GLY A 267 -14.40 -1.36 -9.80
C GLY A 267 -13.45 -2.45 -9.31
N ASN A 268 -13.38 -3.54 -10.06
CA ASN A 268 -12.59 -4.73 -9.73
C ASN A 268 -11.13 -4.67 -10.20
N LEU A 269 -10.72 -3.63 -10.92
CA LEU A 269 -9.33 -3.39 -11.32
C LEU A 269 -8.61 -2.50 -10.31
N TYR A 270 -7.29 -2.61 -10.28
CA TYR A 270 -6.42 -1.85 -9.39
C TYR A 270 -6.55 -0.34 -9.59
N THR A 271 -6.70 0.08 -10.84
CA THR A 271 -6.92 1.48 -11.26
C THR A 271 -8.31 2.02 -10.91
N LEU A 272 -9.23 1.16 -10.48
CA LEU A 272 -10.62 1.50 -10.13
C LEU A 272 -10.87 1.43 -8.62
N GLY A 273 -9.80 1.52 -7.83
CA GLY A 273 -9.85 1.55 -6.37
C GLY A 273 -9.73 0.20 -5.67
N ASN A 274 -9.65 -0.93 -6.39
CA ASN A 274 -9.46 -2.26 -5.78
C ASN A 274 -8.02 -2.45 -5.31
N THR A 275 -7.83 -2.79 -4.04
CA THR A 275 -6.52 -3.03 -3.45
C THR A 275 -6.16 -4.50 -3.40
N PHE A 276 -7.07 -5.40 -3.81
CA PHE A 276 -6.94 -6.86 -3.73
C PHE A 276 -6.61 -7.37 -2.33
N ALA A 277 -6.95 -6.57 -1.31
CA ALA A 277 -6.67 -6.84 0.08
C ALA A 277 -7.95 -7.20 0.84
N ASP A 278 -7.80 -7.91 1.96
CA ASP A 278 -8.84 -8.07 2.98
C ASP A 278 -8.88 -6.81 3.86
N LEU A 279 -9.50 -5.74 3.35
CA LEU A 279 -9.76 -4.56 4.17
C LEU A 279 -10.87 -4.86 5.19
N GLY A 280 -10.98 -4.01 6.20
CA GLY A 280 -11.98 -4.16 7.26
C GLY A 280 -13.41 -4.34 6.70
N GLY A 281 -14.17 -5.25 7.29
CA GLY A 281 -15.53 -5.59 6.82
C GLY A 281 -15.57 -6.53 5.61
N GLY A 282 -14.43 -7.05 5.14
CA GLY A 282 -14.36 -7.88 3.92
C GLY A 282 -14.45 -7.06 2.63
N LEU A 283 -14.18 -5.76 2.74
CA LEU A 283 -14.12 -4.82 1.62
C LEU A 283 -12.75 -4.89 0.95
N SER A 284 -12.66 -4.37 -0.27
CA SER A 284 -11.42 -4.40 -1.07
C SER A 284 -11.17 -3.11 -1.83
N THR A 285 -12.07 -2.14 -1.74
CA THR A 285 -11.96 -0.87 -2.44
C THR A 285 -11.72 0.29 -1.47
N LEU A 286 -11.00 1.32 -1.92
CA LEU A 286 -10.82 2.57 -1.17
C LEU A 286 -11.32 3.76 -1.98
N ALA A 287 -12.14 4.62 -1.34
CA ALA A 287 -12.76 5.78 -1.99
C ALA A 287 -11.75 6.78 -2.57
N ASN A 288 -10.60 6.95 -1.93
CA ASN A 288 -9.52 7.84 -2.36
C ASN A 288 -8.64 7.27 -3.50
N ARG A 289 -8.80 5.99 -3.84
CA ARG A 289 -8.12 5.35 -4.98
C ARG A 289 -9.04 5.15 -6.19
N MET A 290 -10.30 5.58 -6.09
CA MET A 290 -11.26 5.50 -7.19
C MET A 290 -11.16 6.75 -8.09
N PRO A 291 -11.36 6.61 -9.40
CA PRO A 291 -11.55 7.76 -10.28
C PRO A 291 -12.83 8.52 -9.92
N VAL A 292 -12.72 9.84 -9.89
CA VAL A 292 -13.84 10.77 -9.67
C VAL A 292 -14.36 11.26 -11.02
N LEU A 293 -15.67 11.21 -11.23
CA LEU A 293 -16.31 11.68 -12.45
C LEU A 293 -16.37 13.21 -12.46
N LYS A 294 -16.24 13.80 -13.66
CA LYS A 294 -16.40 15.24 -13.88
C LYS A 294 -17.86 15.58 -14.14
N GLN A 295 -18.40 16.51 -13.38
CA GLN A 295 -19.75 17.04 -13.61
C GLN A 295 -19.78 17.87 -14.91
N THR A 296 -20.76 17.60 -15.78
CA THR A 296 -20.96 18.28 -17.08
C THR A 296 -22.33 18.95 -17.21
N GLY A 297 -23.29 18.58 -16.37
CA GLY A 297 -24.60 19.22 -16.25
C GLY A 297 -25.15 19.11 -14.83
N SER A 298 -26.41 19.50 -14.60
CA SER A 298 -27.02 19.45 -13.27
C SER A 298 -27.05 18.04 -12.66
N ARG A 299 -27.23 17.01 -13.51
CA ARG A 299 -27.29 15.59 -13.14
C ARG A 299 -26.41 14.69 -14.01
N GLN A 300 -25.56 15.29 -14.84
CA GLN A 300 -24.77 14.59 -15.85
C GLN A 300 -23.30 14.61 -15.47
N TYR A 301 -22.68 13.45 -15.52
CA TYR A 301 -21.28 13.23 -15.17
C TYR A 301 -20.59 12.45 -16.29
N THR A 302 -19.29 12.72 -16.47
CA THR A 302 -18.47 12.04 -17.47
C THR A 302 -17.14 11.58 -16.89
N LEU A 303 -16.66 10.44 -17.34
CA LEU A 303 -15.32 9.94 -17.04
C LEU A 303 -14.78 9.16 -18.23
N THR A 304 -13.60 9.54 -18.71
CA THR A 304 -12.89 8.78 -19.76
C THR A 304 -11.71 8.06 -19.13
N LEU A 305 -11.65 6.74 -19.32
CA LEU A 305 -10.57 5.88 -18.84
C LEU A 305 -9.92 5.16 -20.01
N GLN A 306 -8.60 4.95 -19.93
CA GLN A 306 -7.93 4.00 -20.81
C GLN A 306 -8.05 2.61 -20.20
N LEU A 307 -8.89 1.76 -20.79
CA LEU A 307 -9.14 0.41 -20.30
C LEU A 307 -8.56 -0.64 -21.25
N PRO A 308 -8.03 -1.77 -20.74
CA PRO A 308 -7.45 -2.81 -21.58
C PRO A 308 -8.51 -3.63 -22.31
N VAL A 309 -8.34 -3.82 -23.61
CA VAL A 309 -9.23 -4.62 -24.47
C VAL A 309 -9.36 -6.05 -23.92
N GLY A 310 -10.61 -6.50 -23.77
CA GLY A 310 -10.96 -7.84 -23.28
C GLY A 310 -10.97 -7.98 -21.76
N ALA A 311 -10.65 -6.93 -21.00
CA ALA A 311 -10.77 -6.93 -19.54
C ALA A 311 -12.24 -7.10 -19.10
N ASP A 312 -12.47 -7.93 -18.09
CA ASP A 312 -13.77 -8.05 -17.41
C ASP A 312 -13.87 -7.00 -16.31
N VAL A 313 -14.48 -5.85 -16.63
CA VAL A 313 -14.64 -4.72 -15.71
C VAL A 313 -15.99 -4.85 -15.02
N ARG A 314 -15.94 -5.14 -13.72
CA ARG A 314 -17.09 -5.05 -12.81
C ARG A 314 -17.02 -3.71 -12.10
N TYR A 315 -18.11 -2.95 -12.10
CA TYR A 315 -18.11 -1.60 -11.53
C TYR A 315 -19.47 -1.19 -10.98
N THR A 316 -19.44 -0.18 -10.11
CA THR A 316 -20.62 0.49 -9.54
C THR A 316 -20.32 1.98 -9.38
N PHE A 317 -21.32 2.83 -9.57
CA PHE A 317 -21.22 4.24 -9.21
C PHE A 317 -21.47 4.42 -7.71
N THR A 318 -20.79 5.39 -7.09
CA THR A 318 -20.89 5.60 -5.65
C THR A 318 -20.61 7.04 -5.24
N LEU A 319 -21.22 7.48 -4.13
CA LEU A 319 -20.83 8.70 -3.41
C LEU A 319 -19.81 8.43 -2.28
N GLY A 320 -19.60 7.15 -1.95
CA GLY A 320 -18.68 6.67 -0.92
C GLY A 320 -17.67 5.70 -1.50
N ASP A 321 -17.80 4.41 -1.16
CA ASP A 321 -16.98 3.31 -1.68
C ASP A 321 -17.83 2.25 -2.42
N GLY A 322 -17.27 1.08 -2.72
CA GLY A 322 -18.00 0.02 -3.44
C GLY A 322 -19.19 -0.57 -2.66
N TYR A 323 -19.33 -0.28 -1.37
CA TYR A 323 -20.40 -0.74 -0.49
C TYR A 323 -21.23 0.40 0.08
N TRP A 324 -20.61 1.34 0.80
CA TRP A 324 -21.28 2.49 1.38
C TRP A 324 -21.62 3.53 0.32
N ASN A 325 -22.89 3.91 0.24
CA ASN A 325 -23.46 4.79 -0.79
C ASN A 325 -23.26 4.32 -2.24
N ALA A 326 -23.06 3.01 -2.45
CA ALA A 326 -23.09 2.43 -3.78
C ALA A 326 -24.50 2.56 -4.40
N GLU A 327 -24.58 2.54 -5.73
CA GLU A 327 -25.87 2.57 -6.42
C GLU A 327 -26.69 1.30 -6.16
N HIS A 328 -28.01 1.51 -6.07
CA HIS A 328 -29.00 0.46 -5.88
C HIS A 328 -30.08 0.54 -6.95
N ASP A 329 -30.76 -0.59 -7.19
CA ASP A 329 -31.96 -0.63 -8.01
C ASP A 329 -33.20 -0.21 -7.18
N SER A 330 -34.34 -0.05 -7.84
CA SER A 330 -35.61 0.26 -7.18
C SER A 330 -36.06 -0.74 -6.11
N ALA A 331 -35.49 -1.95 -6.08
CA ALA A 331 -35.75 -2.97 -5.07
C ALA A 331 -34.76 -2.91 -3.89
N GLY A 332 -33.84 -1.95 -3.87
CA GLY A 332 -32.84 -1.78 -2.83
C GLY A 332 -31.70 -2.78 -2.90
N ARG A 333 -31.48 -3.43 -4.06
CA ARG A 333 -30.35 -4.35 -4.27
C ARG A 333 -29.18 -3.59 -4.86
N PHE A 334 -27.95 -3.98 -4.47
CA PHE A 334 -26.73 -3.43 -5.07
C PHE A 334 -26.73 -3.63 -6.59
N VAL A 335 -26.36 -2.57 -7.31
CA VAL A 335 -26.14 -2.64 -8.76
C VAL A 335 -24.64 -2.77 -9.01
N THR A 336 -24.24 -3.88 -9.63
CA THR A 336 -22.89 -4.06 -10.16
C THR A 336 -23.00 -4.32 -11.65
N ARG A 337 -22.44 -3.41 -12.43
CA ARG A 337 -22.41 -3.42 -13.89
C ARG A 337 -21.23 -4.27 -14.37
N GLN A 338 -21.33 -4.77 -15.60
CA GLN A 338 -20.27 -5.55 -16.24
C GLN A 338 -19.99 -4.99 -17.64
N LEU A 339 -18.72 -4.80 -17.96
CA LEU A 339 -18.23 -4.46 -19.28
C LEU A 339 -17.08 -5.42 -19.65
N ILE A 340 -17.22 -6.13 -20.76
CA ILE A 340 -16.07 -6.72 -21.44
C ILE A 340 -15.55 -5.66 -22.42
N VAL A 341 -14.36 -5.13 -22.17
CA VAL A 341 -13.85 -3.97 -22.91
C VAL A 341 -13.69 -4.32 -24.40
N PRO A 342 -14.38 -3.61 -25.32
CA PRO A 342 -14.30 -3.88 -26.75
C PRO A 342 -12.96 -3.43 -27.36
N PRO A 343 -12.62 -3.86 -28.59
CA PRO A 343 -11.34 -3.53 -29.24
C PRO A 343 -11.29 -2.13 -29.89
N HIS A 344 -12.18 -1.22 -29.51
CA HIS A 344 -12.26 0.15 -30.03
C HIS A 344 -12.79 1.10 -28.96
N ASP A 345 -12.49 2.39 -29.12
CA ASP A 345 -13.02 3.44 -28.25
C ASP A 345 -14.54 3.38 -28.18
N THR A 346 -15.09 3.47 -26.97
CA THR A 346 -16.52 3.19 -26.72
C THR A 346 -17.10 4.16 -25.71
N GLU A 347 -18.35 4.55 -25.93
CA GLU A 347 -19.15 5.32 -24.99
C GLU A 347 -20.16 4.41 -24.28
N ILE A 348 -20.24 4.54 -22.96
CA ILE A 348 -21.16 3.81 -22.09
C ILE A 348 -22.12 4.80 -21.46
N ASN A 349 -23.41 4.67 -21.77
CA ASN A 349 -24.46 5.48 -21.16
C ASN A 349 -25.12 4.72 -20.01
N ASP A 350 -25.08 5.28 -18.82
CA ASP A 350 -25.62 4.72 -17.59
C ASP A 350 -26.57 5.69 -16.87
N VAL A 351 -27.51 5.12 -16.13
CA VAL A 351 -28.39 5.85 -15.23
C VAL A 351 -28.32 5.18 -13.86
N VAL A 352 -27.98 5.96 -12.84
CA VAL A 352 -28.11 5.54 -11.45
C VAL A 352 -29.55 5.79 -11.04
N GLU A 353 -30.26 4.74 -10.61
CA GLU A 353 -31.67 4.84 -10.22
C GLU A 353 -31.83 5.50 -8.85
N THR A 354 -31.05 5.06 -7.86
CA THR A 354 -31.10 5.57 -6.49
C THR A 354 -29.79 5.28 -5.74
N TRP A 355 -29.48 6.13 -4.76
CA TRP A 355 -28.42 5.88 -3.78
C TRP A 355 -28.94 5.16 -2.54
N ALA A 356 -30.25 5.08 -2.35
CA ALA A 356 -30.90 4.48 -1.18
C ALA A 356 -31.17 2.99 -1.38
N SER A 357 -31.03 2.19 -0.33
CA SER A 357 -31.26 0.73 -0.36
C SER A 357 -32.59 0.29 0.27
N GLY A 358 -33.46 1.22 0.67
CA GLY A 358 -34.67 0.89 1.42
C GLY A 358 -35.48 2.09 1.92
N PRO A 359 -36.47 1.86 2.81
CA PRO A 359 -37.40 2.90 3.29
C PRO A 359 -36.81 3.80 4.39
N MET A 360 -35.62 3.48 4.90
CA MET A 360 -34.94 4.31 5.89
C MET A 360 -34.35 5.55 5.22
N ARG A 361 -34.31 6.66 5.95
CA ARG A 361 -33.81 7.94 5.43
C ARG A 361 -32.32 8.07 5.69
N ALA A 362 -31.69 8.83 4.80
CA ALA A 362 -30.27 9.13 4.89
C ALA A 362 -29.94 9.94 6.17
N ILE A 363 -28.70 9.78 6.64
CA ILE A 363 -28.18 10.42 7.86
C ILE A 363 -27.05 11.37 7.46
N TRP A 364 -27.17 12.62 7.88
CA TRP A 364 -26.18 13.66 7.63
C TRP A 364 -25.24 13.78 8.83
N PHE A 365 -23.98 13.39 8.65
CA PHE A 365 -22.93 13.54 9.64
C PHE A 365 -22.22 14.87 9.43
N ILE A 366 -22.13 15.69 10.47
CA ILE A 366 -21.39 16.96 10.47
C ILE A 366 -20.36 16.92 11.60
N ALA A 367 -19.09 16.98 11.25
CA ALA A 367 -17.99 17.12 12.20
C ALA A 367 -17.49 18.58 12.21
N THR A 368 -17.44 19.20 13.38
CA THR A 368 -16.72 20.47 13.60
C THR A 368 -15.36 20.17 14.18
N VAL A 369 -14.30 20.54 13.48
CA VAL A 369 -12.92 20.22 13.85
C VAL A 369 -12.21 21.41 14.49
N PRO A 370 -11.18 21.18 15.34
CA PRO A 370 -10.43 22.26 15.96
C PRO A 370 -9.79 23.21 14.92
N PRO A 371 -9.69 24.52 15.20
CA PRO A 371 -9.08 25.49 14.28
C PRO A 371 -7.62 25.20 13.93
N ASP A 372 -6.92 24.41 14.74
CA ASP A 372 -5.53 24.00 14.56
C ASP A 372 -5.38 22.65 13.84
N THR A 373 -6.47 22.09 13.30
CA THR A 373 -6.41 20.95 12.37
C THR A 373 -5.53 21.32 11.17
N PRO A 374 -4.54 20.49 10.77
CA PRO A 374 -3.65 20.84 9.67
C PRO A 374 -4.45 21.08 8.37
N ALA A 375 -4.21 22.21 7.71
CA ALA A 375 -4.98 22.63 6.54
C ALA A 375 -4.91 21.66 5.34
N GLY A 376 -3.89 20.79 5.29
CA GLY A 376 -3.76 19.77 4.25
C GLY A 376 -4.47 18.45 4.58
N ASP A 377 -4.91 18.24 5.81
CA ASP A 377 -5.53 16.98 6.24
C ASP A 377 -6.98 16.91 5.78
N THR A 378 -7.39 15.75 5.28
CA THR A 378 -8.81 15.43 5.11
C THR A 378 -9.41 15.02 6.45
N VAL A 379 -10.73 15.13 6.56
CA VAL A 379 -11.51 14.56 7.65
C VAL A 379 -12.34 13.43 7.09
N ASP A 380 -12.34 12.30 7.77
CA ASP A 380 -12.92 11.06 7.27
C ASP A 380 -13.86 10.45 8.31
N LEU A 381 -14.98 9.91 7.85
CA LEU A 381 -15.94 9.15 8.64
C LEU A 381 -15.63 7.67 8.51
N GLN A 382 -15.48 6.95 9.62
CA GLN A 382 -15.34 5.50 9.60
C GLN A 382 -16.51 4.82 10.29
N LEU A 383 -17.05 3.77 9.65
CA LEU A 383 -18.21 3.03 10.14
C LEU A 383 -17.82 1.65 10.68
N ASN A 384 -18.55 1.19 11.70
CA ASN A 384 -18.34 -0.09 12.40
C ASN A 384 -19.65 -0.88 12.54
N PRO A 385 -20.02 -1.69 11.54
CA PRO A 385 -21.14 -2.63 11.64
C PRO A 385 -20.85 -3.86 12.52
N ALA A 386 -19.58 -4.14 12.79
CA ALA A 386 -19.07 -5.19 13.67
C ALA A 386 -17.53 -5.10 13.77
N VAL A 387 -16.93 -4.71 12.64
CA VAL A 387 -15.51 -4.36 12.49
C VAL A 387 -15.42 -3.01 11.78
N TRP A 388 -14.36 -2.25 12.04
CA TRP A 388 -14.09 -0.99 11.35
C TRP A 388 -13.91 -1.23 9.85
N THR A 389 -14.71 -0.55 9.02
CA THR A 389 -14.60 -0.53 7.55
C THR A 389 -13.56 0.50 7.10
N PRO A 390 -13.12 0.53 5.82
CA PRO A 390 -12.31 1.64 5.33
C PRO A 390 -12.99 3.01 5.57
N PRO A 391 -12.21 4.05 5.88
CA PRO A 391 -12.76 5.39 6.09
C PRO A 391 -13.31 5.99 4.79
N LEU A 392 -14.34 6.82 4.94
CA LEU A 392 -15.06 7.51 3.88
C LEU A 392 -14.72 9.01 3.95
N PRO A 393 -14.13 9.59 2.90
CA PRO A 393 -13.78 11.01 2.90
C PRO A 393 -15.01 11.90 3.02
N MET A 394 -15.00 12.78 4.03
CA MET A 394 -16.03 13.81 4.21
C MET A 394 -15.75 15.01 3.30
N TRP A 395 -16.75 15.87 3.14
CA TRP A 395 -16.69 17.06 2.30
C TRP A 395 -16.53 18.33 3.14
N PRO A 396 -15.63 19.25 2.79
CA PRO A 396 -15.49 20.50 3.51
C PRO A 396 -16.74 21.37 3.30
N LEU A 397 -17.34 21.83 4.40
CA LEU A 397 -18.51 22.72 4.41
C LEU A 397 -18.16 24.19 4.70
N GLY A 398 -16.90 24.48 5.02
CA GLY A 398 -16.44 25.79 5.49
C GLY A 398 -16.41 25.90 7.02
N ASP A 399 -15.72 26.91 7.55
CA ASP A 399 -15.64 27.22 8.99
C ASP A 399 -15.25 26.03 9.89
N GLY A 400 -14.36 25.16 9.41
CA GLY A 400 -13.93 23.97 10.15
C GLY A 400 -14.97 22.84 10.21
N LYS A 401 -16.05 22.93 9.42
CA LYS A 401 -17.08 21.88 9.34
C LYS A 401 -16.87 20.95 8.15
N TRP A 402 -17.15 19.67 8.36
CA TRP A 402 -17.07 18.61 7.36
C TRP A 402 -18.34 17.78 7.38
N GLY A 403 -18.85 17.40 6.20
CA GLY A 403 -20.13 16.73 6.03
C GLY A 403 -20.03 15.40 5.28
N TYR A 404 -20.86 14.43 5.64
CA TYR A 404 -21.07 13.21 4.86
C TYR A 404 -22.53 12.74 4.95
N LEU A 405 -23.19 12.46 3.82
CA LEU A 405 -24.53 11.85 3.81
C LEU A 405 -24.41 10.35 3.65
N LEU A 406 -24.81 9.59 4.65
CA LEU A 406 -24.95 8.14 4.53
C LEU A 406 -26.37 7.79 4.09
N SER A 407 -26.51 7.28 2.86
CA SER A 407 -27.78 6.90 2.23
C SER A 407 -27.99 5.38 2.17
N SER A 408 -26.92 4.59 2.10
CA SER A 408 -27.01 3.13 2.00
C SER A 408 -25.70 2.41 2.35
N PRO A 409 -25.77 1.09 2.61
CA PRO A 409 -26.99 0.35 2.90
C PRO A 409 -27.57 0.68 4.28
N THR A 410 -28.89 0.61 4.38
CA THR A 410 -29.63 0.83 5.63
C THR A 410 -29.81 -0.51 6.37
N GLY A 411 -28.86 -0.85 7.26
CA GLY A 411 -28.71 -2.15 7.96
C GLY A 411 -29.05 -2.14 9.48
N PRO A 412 -28.66 -3.17 10.29
CA PRO A 412 -29.32 -3.50 11.57
C PRO A 412 -29.16 -2.43 12.66
N SER A 413 -29.99 -2.57 13.70
CA SER A 413 -30.46 -1.63 14.73
C SER A 413 -29.52 -0.55 15.29
N GLU A 414 -28.19 -0.71 15.18
CA GLU A 414 -27.22 0.25 15.71
C GLU A 414 -25.82 0.04 15.09
N LEU A 415 -25.20 1.11 14.57
CA LEU A 415 -23.87 1.13 13.96
C LEU A 415 -22.93 2.04 14.76
N GLY A 416 -21.67 1.63 14.87
CA GLY A 416 -20.60 2.47 15.42
C GLY A 416 -20.02 3.42 14.37
N TYR A 417 -19.57 4.61 14.77
CA TYR A 417 -18.81 5.50 13.90
C TYR A 417 -17.79 6.36 14.67
N ARG A 418 -16.79 6.85 13.94
CA ARG A 418 -15.80 7.82 14.45
C ARG A 418 -15.27 8.71 13.33
N TYR A 419 -14.59 9.78 13.73
CA TYR A 419 -13.86 10.65 12.82
C TYR A 419 -12.34 10.46 12.97
N CYS A 420 -11.61 10.60 11.86
CA CYS A 420 -10.15 10.64 11.86
C CYS A 420 -9.61 11.60 10.79
N ARG A 421 -8.30 11.84 10.81
CA ARG A 421 -7.61 12.69 9.82
C ARG A 421 -6.87 11.86 8.78
N ALA A 422 -6.87 12.31 7.52
CA ALA A 422 -6.07 11.74 6.43
C ALA A 422 -6.27 10.21 6.26
N GLU A 423 -7.49 9.72 6.47
CA GLU A 423 -7.85 8.29 6.43
C GLU A 423 -7.06 7.39 7.40
N GLN A 424 -6.35 7.97 8.38
CA GLN A 424 -5.55 7.23 9.35
C GLN A 424 -6.34 6.85 10.59
N CYS A 425 -7.55 6.35 10.38
CA CYS A 425 -8.39 5.87 11.46
C CYS A 425 -7.71 4.70 12.20
N GLY A 426 -7.76 4.74 13.53
CA GLY A 426 -6.99 3.90 14.46
C GLY A 426 -5.71 4.58 14.96
N VAL A 427 -5.33 5.71 14.36
CA VAL A 427 -4.06 6.41 14.61
C VAL A 427 -4.27 7.91 14.83
N SER A 428 -5.03 8.57 13.95
CA SER A 428 -5.34 10.01 13.99
C SER A 428 -6.80 10.28 14.38
N ASP A 429 -7.37 9.41 15.20
CA ASP A 429 -8.78 9.42 15.61
C ASP A 429 -9.15 10.66 16.41
N GLU A 430 -10.45 10.91 16.55
CA GLU A 430 -10.96 11.70 17.66
C GLU A 430 -10.55 11.06 19.01
N ALA A 431 -10.13 11.89 19.97
CA ALA A 431 -9.52 11.45 21.22
C ALA A 431 -10.45 10.55 22.07
N GLU A 432 -11.76 10.78 22.00
CA GLU A 432 -12.76 10.01 22.75
C GLU A 432 -12.79 8.52 22.36
N PHE A 433 -12.55 8.22 21.07
CA PHE A 433 -12.61 6.85 20.52
C PHE A 433 -11.28 6.36 19.96
N ALA A 434 -10.18 6.96 20.41
CA ALA A 434 -8.85 6.50 20.08
C ALA A 434 -8.54 5.13 20.73
N GLY A 435 -7.68 4.36 20.06
CA GLY A 435 -7.19 3.07 20.55
C GLY A 435 -8.09 1.87 20.21
N GLN A 436 -7.62 0.68 20.59
CA GLN A 436 -8.29 -0.57 20.22
C GLN A 436 -9.51 -0.87 21.11
N GLY A 437 -10.50 -1.58 20.54
CA GLY A 437 -11.68 -2.07 21.27
C GLY A 437 -12.81 -1.06 21.47
N LYS A 438 -12.65 0.20 21.03
CA LYS A 438 -13.74 1.19 21.01
C LYS A 438 -14.66 0.94 19.81
N ARG A 439 -15.98 1.08 20.02
CA ARG A 439 -16.99 0.96 18.96
C ARG A 439 -17.36 2.32 18.32
N GLY A 440 -16.87 3.43 18.87
CA GLY A 440 -17.23 4.77 18.42
C GLY A 440 -18.55 5.25 19.00
N ARG A 441 -19.05 6.37 18.46
CA ARG A 441 -20.42 6.86 18.65
C ARG A 441 -21.40 5.87 18.03
N LEU A 442 -22.62 5.80 18.56
CA LEU A 442 -23.64 4.87 18.06
C LEU A 442 -24.74 5.66 17.35
N PHE A 443 -25.26 5.11 16.25
CA PHE A 443 -26.44 5.63 15.56
C PHE A 443 -27.29 4.50 14.98
N GLY A 444 -28.56 4.77 14.71
CA GLY A 444 -29.47 3.85 14.04
C GLY A 444 -30.18 4.52 12.87
N PHE A 445 -30.50 3.75 11.84
CA PHE A 445 -31.35 4.23 10.75
C PHE A 445 -32.80 4.39 11.21
N THR A 446 -33.47 5.45 10.75
CA THR A 446 -34.88 5.70 11.03
C THR A 446 -35.61 6.10 9.75
N HIS A 447 -36.95 6.13 9.80
CA HIS A 447 -37.79 6.58 8.70
C HIS A 447 -37.86 8.11 8.54
N VAL A 448 -37.15 8.87 9.39
CA VAL A 448 -37.05 10.32 9.30
C VAL A 448 -35.59 10.73 9.05
N PRO A 449 -35.33 11.80 8.29
CA PRO A 449 -33.97 12.30 8.12
C PRO A 449 -33.34 12.62 9.49
N GLN A 450 -32.08 12.25 9.66
CA GLN A 450 -31.32 12.55 10.87
C GLN A 450 -30.09 13.39 10.51
N GLN A 451 -29.73 14.27 11.42
CA GLN A 451 -28.52 15.07 11.36
C GLN A 451 -27.78 14.89 12.68
N LEU A 452 -26.53 14.43 12.59
CA LEU A 452 -25.64 14.20 13.72
C LEU A 452 -24.54 15.25 13.65
N GLU A 453 -24.50 16.14 14.64
CA GLU A 453 -23.48 17.19 14.73
C GLU A 453 -22.54 16.88 15.91
N ASP A 454 -21.27 16.69 15.58
CA ASP A 454 -20.22 16.36 16.56
C ASP A 454 -19.13 17.42 16.56
N SER A 455 -18.57 17.68 17.75
CA SER A 455 -17.36 18.47 17.90
C SER A 455 -16.19 17.55 18.21
N VAL A 456 -15.14 17.64 17.41
CA VAL A 456 -14.02 16.70 17.44
C VAL A 456 -12.83 17.33 18.16
N GLN A 457 -12.10 16.51 18.91
CA GLN A 457 -10.75 16.81 19.39
C GLN A 457 -9.84 15.68 18.94
N TRP A 458 -8.67 16.01 18.40
CA TRP A 458 -7.80 15.01 17.77
C TRP A 458 -6.88 14.33 18.78
N GLN A 459 -6.82 13.00 18.72
CA GLN A 459 -5.81 12.23 19.43
C GLN A 459 -4.42 12.60 18.92
N TRP A 460 -3.48 12.78 19.86
CA TRP A 460 -2.08 13.07 19.55
C TRP A 460 -1.91 14.27 18.62
N TRP A 461 -2.74 15.31 18.79
CA TRP A 461 -2.61 16.55 18.04
C TRP A 461 -3.08 17.73 18.87
N GLY A 462 -2.39 18.85 18.69
CA GLY A 462 -2.68 20.12 19.33
C GLY A 462 -1.60 21.15 18.98
N GLN A 463 -1.78 22.38 19.46
CA GLN A 463 -0.84 23.48 19.24
C GLN A 463 0.60 23.08 19.61
N PRO A 464 1.55 23.12 18.67
CA PRO A 464 2.92 22.73 18.94
C PRO A 464 3.54 23.67 19.97
N THR A 465 4.20 23.11 20.99
CA THR A 465 5.07 23.89 21.87
C THR A 465 6.24 24.42 21.06
N ALA A 466 6.55 25.72 21.17
CA ALA A 466 7.68 26.31 20.46
C ALA A 466 8.98 25.58 20.85
N ALA A 467 9.71 25.06 19.86
CA ALA A 467 11.02 24.47 20.10
C ALA A 467 12.00 25.60 20.47
N SER A 468 12.89 25.34 21.45
CA SER A 468 14.02 26.22 21.70
C SER A 468 14.93 26.27 20.48
N THR A 469 15.47 27.45 20.16
CA THR A 469 16.44 27.59 19.06
C THR A 469 17.67 26.73 19.36
N PRO A 470 18.15 25.90 18.41
CA PRO A 470 19.33 25.08 18.64
C PRO A 470 20.54 25.93 19.02
N GLN A 471 21.34 25.46 19.98
CA GLN A 471 22.59 26.09 20.38
C GLN A 471 23.77 25.47 19.60
N GLY A 472 24.59 26.29 18.95
CA GLY A 472 25.80 25.85 18.26
C GLY A 472 26.06 26.62 16.96
N LYS A 473 27.32 26.63 16.50
CA LYS A 473 27.70 27.18 15.19
C LYS A 473 27.69 26.04 14.16
N PRO A 474 26.76 26.03 13.19
CA PRO A 474 26.73 25.02 12.14
C PRO A 474 28.03 25.01 11.33
N GLN A 475 28.55 23.81 11.08
CA GLN A 475 29.68 23.60 10.19
C GLN A 475 29.13 23.09 8.84
N PRO A 476 29.47 23.74 7.72
CA PRO A 476 29.03 23.30 6.39
C PRO A 476 29.38 21.83 6.14
N ARG A 477 28.50 21.11 5.44
CA ARG A 477 28.72 19.72 5.05
C ARG A 477 29.03 19.64 3.57
N GLU A 478 29.95 18.76 3.21
CA GLU A 478 30.24 18.46 1.80
C GLU A 478 29.02 17.82 1.11
N GLY A 479 28.91 17.99 -0.21
CA GLY A 479 27.71 17.66 -1.00
C GLY A 479 27.25 16.19 -0.99
N ALA A 480 28.03 15.27 -0.40
CA ALA A 480 27.67 13.88 -0.22
C ALA A 480 26.98 13.56 1.13
N PHE A 481 26.79 14.56 2.02
CA PHE A 481 26.19 14.33 3.34
C PHE A 481 24.70 14.02 3.26
N TRP A 482 24.24 12.90 3.82
CA TRP A 482 22.82 12.55 3.81
C TRP A 482 22.08 13.35 4.90
N GLN A 483 21.07 14.11 4.48
CA GLN A 483 20.10 14.74 5.38
C GLN A 483 18.73 14.21 4.98
N GLY A 484 18.19 13.31 5.78
CA GLY A 484 17.02 12.58 5.32
C GLY A 484 16.14 11.98 6.40
N VAL A 485 15.12 11.31 5.89
CA VAL A 485 14.03 10.73 6.65
C VAL A 485 13.80 9.31 6.15
N ALA A 486 13.76 8.33 7.05
CA ALA A 486 13.30 6.98 6.73
C ALA A 486 11.84 6.84 7.13
N LEU A 487 11.02 6.37 6.17
CA LEU A 487 9.63 6.08 6.44
C LEU A 487 9.54 4.90 7.40
N MET A 488 8.46 4.86 8.17
CA MET A 488 8.12 3.69 8.98
C MET A 488 7.97 2.44 8.11
N PRO A 489 8.51 1.27 8.53
CA PRO A 489 8.42 0.02 7.77
C PRO A 489 7.03 -0.61 7.91
N ALA A 490 6.04 0.07 7.38
CA ALA A 490 4.63 -0.31 7.35
C ALA A 490 3.97 0.27 6.10
N TYR A 491 2.82 -0.30 5.73
CA TYR A 491 2.05 0.20 4.60
C TYR A 491 0.56 -0.04 4.80
N ARG A 492 -0.25 0.89 4.30
CA ARG A 492 -1.67 0.70 4.02
C ARG A 492 -1.96 1.31 2.66
N PRO A 493 -2.85 0.73 1.84
CA PRO A 493 -3.16 1.31 0.53
C PRO A 493 -3.70 2.75 0.58
N ALA A 494 -4.32 3.13 1.70
CA ALA A 494 -4.77 4.49 1.97
C ALA A 494 -3.61 5.50 2.13
N TRP A 495 -2.36 5.06 2.28
CA TRP A 495 -1.21 5.95 2.36
C TRP A 495 -0.87 6.56 0.99
N GLN A 496 -1.15 5.84 -0.10
CA GLN A 496 -0.66 6.23 -1.41
C GLN A 496 -1.04 7.66 -1.82
N PRO A 497 -2.30 8.10 -1.65
CA PRO A 497 -2.70 9.45 -2.03
C PRO A 497 -1.97 10.57 -1.26
N TYR A 498 -1.37 10.26 -0.11
CA TYR A 498 -0.71 11.25 0.75
C TYR A 498 0.80 11.38 0.49
N MET A 499 1.42 10.45 -0.26
CA MET A 499 2.89 10.41 -0.40
C MET A 499 3.47 11.67 -1.03
N GLY A 500 2.83 12.24 -2.06
CA GLY A 500 3.29 13.49 -2.67
C GLY A 500 3.36 14.65 -1.67
N ARG A 501 2.33 14.79 -0.82
CA ARG A 501 2.34 15.78 0.27
C ARG A 501 3.40 15.46 1.32
N THR A 502 3.53 14.20 1.72
CA THR A 502 4.54 13.77 2.68
C THR A 502 5.95 14.17 2.24
N PHE A 503 6.30 13.94 0.98
CA PHE A 503 7.63 14.30 0.47
C PHE A 503 7.84 15.82 0.39
N ALA A 504 6.79 16.59 0.05
CA ALA A 504 6.85 18.03 0.13
C ALA A 504 7.06 18.53 1.57
N GLU A 505 6.45 17.89 2.57
CA GLU A 505 6.66 18.19 4.00
C GLU A 505 8.08 17.83 4.46
N ILE A 506 8.60 16.66 4.05
CA ILE A 506 9.99 16.27 4.31
C ILE A 506 10.97 17.28 3.68
N ARG A 507 10.70 17.77 2.46
CA ARG A 507 11.52 18.79 1.81
C ARG A 507 11.53 20.11 2.57
N ARG A 508 10.45 20.48 3.26
CA ARG A 508 10.39 21.65 4.15
C ARG A 508 11.26 21.52 5.39
N LEU A 509 11.69 20.30 5.75
CA LEU A 509 12.74 20.08 6.76
C LEU A 509 14.14 20.32 6.19
N HIS A 510 14.29 20.80 4.95
CA HIS A 510 15.55 20.89 4.22
C HIS A 510 16.25 19.54 4.01
N ALA A 511 15.52 18.43 4.16
CA ALA A 511 16.01 17.11 3.77
C ALA A 511 16.08 16.98 2.25
N HIS A 512 16.98 16.12 1.77
CA HIS A 512 17.14 15.76 0.35
C HIS A 512 17.24 14.25 0.14
N TRP A 513 17.15 13.45 1.20
CA TRP A 513 17.04 11.99 1.13
C TRP A 513 15.74 11.51 1.78
N VAL A 514 15.07 10.57 1.11
CA VAL A 514 14.01 9.76 1.71
C VAL A 514 14.35 8.28 1.56
N ILE A 515 14.22 7.54 2.65
CA ILE A 515 14.46 6.09 2.67
C ILE A 515 13.09 5.43 2.68
N LEU A 516 12.74 4.79 1.58
CA LEU A 516 11.54 3.97 1.48
C LEU A 516 11.84 2.61 2.12
N THR A 517 10.97 2.16 3.02
CA THR A 517 11.16 0.94 3.83
C THR A 517 10.08 -0.11 3.50
N PRO A 518 9.97 -0.55 2.23
CA PRO A 518 8.93 -1.50 1.83
C PRO A 518 9.07 -2.81 2.61
N THR A 519 7.96 -3.45 2.92
CA THR A 519 7.94 -4.68 3.72
C THR A 519 7.51 -5.88 2.89
N TRP A 520 7.99 -7.08 3.25
CA TRP A 520 7.29 -8.35 2.99
C TRP A 520 6.87 -8.98 4.31
N ALA A 521 5.81 -9.77 4.29
CA ALA A 521 5.28 -10.37 5.51
C ALA A 521 5.55 -11.86 5.60
N VAL A 522 5.85 -12.34 6.80
CA VAL A 522 5.96 -13.77 7.06
C VAL A 522 4.59 -14.44 6.91
N THR A 523 4.50 -15.41 6.01
CA THR A 523 3.29 -16.20 5.72
C THR A 523 3.40 -17.65 6.19
N ALA A 524 4.62 -18.19 6.32
CA ALA A 524 4.89 -19.50 6.92
C ALA A 524 6.26 -19.53 7.64
N THR A 525 6.41 -20.42 8.62
CA THR A 525 7.66 -20.58 9.39
C THR A 525 8.38 -21.91 9.13
N THR A 526 7.70 -22.88 8.52
CA THR A 526 8.25 -24.22 8.25
C THR A 526 7.64 -24.81 6.95
N PRO A 527 8.34 -24.75 5.81
CA PRO A 527 9.55 -23.95 5.60
C PRO A 527 9.28 -22.45 5.75
N PRO A 528 10.32 -21.63 5.98
CA PRO A 528 10.14 -20.19 6.13
C PRO A 528 9.73 -19.57 4.78
N LEU A 529 8.68 -18.75 4.81
CA LEU A 529 8.18 -18.01 3.66
C LEU A 529 7.77 -16.61 4.10
N TRP A 530 8.25 -15.62 3.35
CA TRP A 530 7.76 -14.25 3.38
C TRP A 530 7.58 -13.76 1.96
N GLU A 531 6.54 -12.98 1.74
CA GLU A 531 6.10 -12.50 0.43
C GLU A 531 5.26 -11.21 0.62
N PRO A 532 5.04 -10.40 -0.42
CA PRO A 532 4.20 -9.22 -0.30
C PRO A 532 2.74 -9.62 -0.03
N ARG A 533 2.13 -9.06 1.04
CA ARG A 533 0.68 -9.17 1.28
C ARG A 533 -0.03 -7.86 0.98
N PRO A 534 -0.93 -7.82 -0.04
CA PRO A 534 -1.76 -6.66 -0.32
C PRO A 534 -2.47 -6.13 0.93
N GLY A 535 -2.60 -4.81 1.02
CA GLY A 535 -3.21 -4.16 2.17
C GLY A 535 -2.25 -3.83 3.30
N THR A 536 -1.10 -4.51 3.38
CA THR A 536 -0.13 -4.35 4.47
C THR A 536 1.32 -4.22 4.03
N ASP A 537 1.60 -4.59 2.78
CA ASP A 537 2.90 -4.49 2.14
C ASP A 537 2.70 -3.84 0.76
N PRO A 538 3.56 -2.91 0.33
CA PRO A 538 3.39 -2.24 -0.95
C PRO A 538 3.70 -3.21 -2.09
N LEU A 539 2.82 -3.24 -3.10
CA LEU A 539 3.09 -3.94 -4.36
C LEU A 539 4.13 -3.16 -5.19
N VAL A 540 4.68 -3.76 -6.25
CA VAL A 540 5.67 -3.10 -7.10
C VAL A 540 5.13 -1.78 -7.66
N THR A 541 3.87 -1.79 -8.10
CA THR A 541 3.17 -0.62 -8.64
C THR A 541 3.07 0.50 -7.61
N ASP A 542 2.74 0.19 -6.36
CA ASP A 542 2.68 1.20 -5.29
C ASP A 542 4.07 1.75 -4.98
N LEU A 543 5.08 0.90 -4.86
CA LEU A 543 6.44 1.32 -4.53
C LEU A 543 7.06 2.21 -5.62
N LEU A 544 6.85 1.88 -6.89
CA LEU A 544 7.31 2.73 -8.00
C LEU A 544 6.59 4.08 -8.01
N ALA A 545 5.28 4.10 -7.75
CA ALA A 545 4.52 5.34 -7.63
C ALA A 545 4.99 6.21 -6.43
N MET A 546 5.37 5.59 -5.30
CA MET A 546 6.03 6.31 -4.19
C MET A 546 7.36 6.92 -4.63
N ALA A 547 8.17 6.17 -5.37
CA ALA A 547 9.46 6.66 -5.84
C ALA A 547 9.30 7.83 -6.83
N ASP A 548 8.36 7.73 -7.76
CA ASP A 548 8.05 8.82 -8.69
C ASP A 548 7.59 10.09 -7.95
N ALA A 549 6.73 9.95 -6.92
CA ALA A 549 6.32 11.08 -6.10
C ALA A 549 7.48 11.71 -5.32
N ALA A 550 8.45 10.92 -4.86
CA ALA A 550 9.65 11.41 -4.19
C ALA A 550 10.57 12.17 -5.17
N HIS A 551 10.81 11.64 -6.37
CA HIS A 551 11.59 12.31 -7.41
C HIS A 551 10.94 13.61 -7.88
N ASN A 552 9.62 13.62 -8.06
CA ASN A 552 8.87 14.83 -8.41
C ASN A 552 8.96 15.91 -7.32
N SER A 553 9.29 15.52 -6.08
CA SER A 553 9.55 16.42 -4.96
C SER A 553 11.04 16.80 -4.81
N GLY A 554 11.90 16.37 -5.74
CA GLY A 554 13.33 16.63 -5.76
C GLY A 554 14.14 15.87 -4.71
N MET A 555 13.65 14.71 -4.26
CA MET A 555 14.31 13.88 -3.26
C MET A 555 15.20 12.81 -3.89
N ASN A 556 16.35 12.52 -3.27
CA ASN A 556 17.07 11.28 -3.48
C ASN A 556 16.39 10.15 -2.71
N ILE A 557 16.46 8.94 -3.24
CA ILE A 557 15.77 7.77 -2.67
C ILE A 557 16.80 6.72 -2.26
N ALA A 558 16.67 6.13 -1.08
CA ALA A 558 17.23 4.81 -0.82
C ALA A 558 16.10 3.80 -0.56
N LEU A 559 16.30 2.54 -0.95
CA LEU A 559 15.41 1.45 -0.57
C LEU A 559 16.03 0.68 0.61
N PHE A 560 15.29 0.55 1.71
CA PHE A 560 15.67 -0.28 2.85
C PHE A 560 14.57 -1.31 3.16
N PRO A 561 14.46 -2.37 2.35
CA PRO A 561 13.39 -3.33 2.47
C PRO A 561 13.46 -4.10 3.80
N GLN A 562 12.31 -4.29 4.45
CA GLN A 562 12.17 -4.96 5.74
C GLN A 562 11.33 -6.23 5.65
N VAL A 563 11.51 -7.15 6.61
CA VAL A 563 10.57 -8.26 6.82
C VAL A 563 9.70 -7.97 8.02
N ARG A 564 8.40 -7.89 7.79
CA ARG A 564 7.38 -7.64 8.80
C ARG A 564 7.07 -8.91 9.56
N GLN A 565 7.27 -8.84 10.87
CA GLN A 565 7.10 -9.95 11.79
C GLN A 565 5.64 -10.05 12.27
N PRO A 566 5.14 -11.24 12.63
CA PRO A 566 3.90 -11.37 13.37
C PRO A 566 3.97 -10.63 14.71
N ALA A 567 2.84 -10.19 15.27
CA ALA A 567 2.78 -9.46 16.55
C ALA A 567 3.36 -10.23 17.76
N THR A 568 3.58 -11.54 17.64
CA THR A 568 4.25 -12.37 18.67
C THR A 568 5.76 -12.49 18.48
N GLY A 569 6.34 -11.67 17.59
CA GLY A 569 7.73 -11.73 17.16
C GLY A 569 8.00 -12.88 16.18
N LEU A 570 9.22 -12.93 15.63
CA LEU A 570 9.71 -14.11 14.92
C LEU A 570 9.97 -15.23 15.92
N LYS A 571 8.92 -15.99 16.27
CA LYS A 571 9.06 -17.21 17.07
C LYS A 571 10.09 -18.18 16.50
N TRP A 572 10.38 -18.12 15.20
CA TRP A 572 11.45 -18.94 14.64
C TRP A 572 12.82 -18.60 15.20
N TRP A 573 13.10 -17.36 15.65
CA TRP A 573 14.41 -17.02 16.25
C TRP A 573 14.49 -17.39 17.74
N GLN A 574 13.53 -18.18 18.25
CA GLN A 574 13.53 -18.68 19.62
C GLN A 574 14.10 -20.10 19.73
N GLN A 575 14.36 -20.76 18.60
CA GLN A 575 14.88 -22.12 18.56
C GLN A 575 15.90 -22.28 17.44
N PRO A 576 16.87 -23.21 17.58
CA PRO A 576 17.78 -23.54 16.50
C PRO A 576 17.04 -24.20 15.33
N HIS A 577 17.58 -24.02 14.13
CA HIS A 577 17.03 -24.63 12.90
C HIS A 577 17.98 -25.64 12.28
N ASP A 578 17.41 -26.60 11.55
CA ASP A 578 18.19 -27.57 10.78
C ASP A 578 18.73 -26.98 9.47
N PHE A 579 19.61 -27.73 8.81
CA PHE A 579 20.25 -27.31 7.56
C PHE A 579 19.25 -27.04 6.43
N ALA A 580 18.19 -27.86 6.31
CA ALA A 580 17.21 -27.73 5.24
C ALA A 580 16.41 -26.42 5.39
N TRP A 581 16.06 -26.07 6.62
CA TRP A 581 15.44 -24.79 6.94
C TRP A 581 16.35 -23.61 6.58
N TRP A 582 17.65 -23.69 6.90
CA TRP A 582 18.61 -22.64 6.56
C TRP A 582 18.81 -22.45 5.06
N VAL A 583 18.84 -23.54 4.28
CA VAL A 583 18.85 -23.46 2.81
C VAL A 583 17.62 -22.69 2.34
N SER A 584 16.42 -23.08 2.80
CA SER A 584 15.20 -22.38 2.44
C SER A 584 15.22 -20.90 2.86
N TRP A 585 15.74 -20.58 4.04
CA TRP A 585 15.84 -19.20 4.53
C TRP A 585 16.73 -18.33 3.62
N PHE A 586 17.91 -18.82 3.25
CA PHE A 586 18.83 -18.09 2.37
C PHE A 586 18.29 -17.98 0.93
N ASP A 587 17.58 -19.00 0.43
CA ASP A 587 16.90 -18.92 -0.87
C ASP A 587 15.85 -17.79 -0.86
N ARG A 588 15.05 -17.69 0.22
CA ARG A 588 14.06 -16.61 0.38
C ARG A 588 14.70 -15.25 0.54
N TYR A 589 15.77 -15.13 1.32
CA TYR A 589 16.47 -13.86 1.50
C TYR A 589 17.14 -13.39 0.21
N THR A 590 17.65 -14.32 -0.58
CA THR A 590 18.22 -14.04 -1.90
C THR A 590 17.15 -13.55 -2.87
N ALA A 591 15.98 -14.20 -2.92
CA ALA A 591 14.84 -13.74 -3.74
C ALA A 591 14.32 -12.36 -3.31
N PHE A 592 14.24 -12.10 -2.00
CA PHE A 592 13.91 -10.81 -1.43
C PHE A 592 14.91 -9.72 -1.86
N THR A 593 16.21 -10.00 -1.72
CA THR A 593 17.28 -9.09 -2.12
C THR A 593 17.27 -8.84 -3.63
N HIS A 594 17.07 -9.88 -4.43
CA HIS A 594 16.99 -9.79 -5.88
C HIS A 594 15.83 -8.91 -6.34
N HIS A 595 14.64 -9.13 -5.76
CA HIS A 595 13.46 -8.30 -6.00
C HIS A 595 13.75 -6.82 -5.75
N PHE A 596 14.27 -6.47 -4.58
CA PHE A 596 14.52 -5.07 -4.24
C PHE A 596 15.74 -4.46 -4.93
N ALA A 597 16.72 -5.24 -5.38
CA ALA A 597 17.79 -4.76 -6.24
C ALA A 597 17.25 -4.32 -7.62
N ILE A 598 16.38 -5.12 -8.24
CA ILE A 598 15.70 -4.72 -9.49
C ILE A 598 14.88 -3.45 -9.26
N LEU A 599 14.13 -3.38 -8.15
CA LEU A 599 13.31 -2.20 -7.86
C LEU A 599 14.16 -0.96 -7.59
N ALA A 600 15.27 -1.08 -6.86
CA ALA A 600 16.21 0.03 -6.64
C ALA A 600 16.77 0.55 -7.96
N GLN A 601 17.06 -0.33 -8.91
CA GLN A 601 17.52 0.05 -10.25
C GLN A 601 16.42 0.74 -11.07
N ARG A 602 15.20 0.20 -11.05
CA ARG A 602 14.04 0.75 -11.78
C ARG A 602 13.54 2.07 -11.19
N SER A 603 13.62 2.23 -9.88
CA SER A 603 13.22 3.44 -9.16
C SER A 603 14.34 4.46 -9.06
N HIS A 604 15.44 4.29 -9.82
CA HIS A 604 16.63 5.15 -9.79
C HIS A 604 17.10 5.50 -8.36
N ALA A 605 17.01 4.54 -7.44
CA ALA A 605 17.41 4.75 -6.06
C ALA A 605 18.92 5.06 -6.00
N GLY A 606 19.28 6.08 -5.23
CA GLY A 606 20.66 6.45 -4.97
C GLY A 606 21.37 5.50 -3.99
N ALA A 607 20.65 4.62 -3.30
CA ALA A 607 21.23 3.51 -2.54
C ALA A 607 20.24 2.34 -2.32
N LEU A 608 20.78 1.14 -2.10
CA LEU A 608 20.05 -0.02 -1.57
C LEU A 608 20.65 -0.37 -0.20
N VAL A 609 19.80 -0.53 0.81
CA VAL A 609 20.22 -0.91 2.17
C VAL A 609 19.77 -2.35 2.43
N LEU A 610 20.69 -3.22 2.86
CA LEU A 610 20.42 -4.62 3.23
C LEU A 610 20.67 -4.83 4.73
N GLY A 611 20.15 -5.93 5.28
CA GLY A 611 20.38 -6.30 6.68
C GLY A 611 19.36 -5.70 7.65
N GLY A 612 19.85 -5.24 8.81
CA GLY A 612 19.05 -4.77 9.94
C GLY A 612 19.08 -5.74 11.13
N GLU A 613 18.56 -5.29 12.28
CA GLU A 613 18.62 -6.06 13.54
C GLU A 613 17.93 -7.43 13.44
N TRP A 614 16.88 -7.55 12.63
CA TRP A 614 16.08 -8.77 12.51
C TRP A 614 16.81 -9.97 11.87
N VAL A 615 17.91 -9.73 11.14
CA VAL A 615 18.74 -10.80 10.55
C VAL A 615 19.92 -11.22 11.43
N THR A 616 20.09 -10.62 12.61
CA THR A 616 21.25 -10.87 13.48
C THR A 616 21.54 -12.37 13.71
N PRO A 617 20.54 -13.25 13.95
CA PRO A 617 20.81 -14.69 14.08
C PRO A 617 21.42 -15.34 12.83
N ALA A 618 21.05 -14.88 11.63
CA ALA A 618 21.59 -15.33 10.35
C ALA A 618 22.96 -14.74 10.01
N VAL A 619 23.43 -13.75 10.78
CA VAL A 619 24.72 -13.09 10.59
C VAL A 619 25.74 -13.62 11.60
N LYS A 620 25.33 -13.75 12.86
CA LYS A 620 26.20 -14.11 13.99
C LYS A 620 26.11 -15.57 14.42
N ASN A 621 25.17 -16.34 13.88
CA ASN A 621 24.81 -17.67 14.39
C ASN A 621 24.42 -17.66 15.88
N ALA A 622 23.73 -16.62 16.33
CA ALA A 622 23.34 -16.44 17.73
C ALA A 622 21.86 -16.08 17.84
N LEU A 623 21.12 -16.84 18.65
CA LEU A 623 19.75 -16.51 19.04
C LEU A 623 19.75 -15.34 20.04
N PRO A 624 18.58 -14.70 20.31
CA PRO A 624 18.49 -13.59 21.25
C PRO A 624 18.95 -13.91 22.68
N ASP A 625 18.93 -15.18 23.09
CA ASP A 625 19.43 -15.65 24.39
C ASP A 625 20.95 -15.93 24.40
N GLY A 626 21.64 -15.72 23.27
CA GLY A 626 23.06 -15.97 23.08
C GLY A 626 23.42 -17.42 22.70
N SER A 627 22.46 -18.34 22.66
CA SER A 627 22.69 -19.71 22.20
C SER A 627 22.86 -19.78 20.68
N ALA A 628 23.41 -20.88 20.16
CA ALA A 628 23.67 -21.02 18.74
C ALA A 628 22.37 -21.15 17.92
N ALA A 629 22.27 -20.43 16.80
CA ALA A 629 21.09 -20.47 15.93
C ALA A 629 21.02 -21.73 15.04
N GLY A 630 22.06 -22.56 15.06
CA GLY A 630 22.20 -23.74 14.19
C GLY A 630 22.56 -23.37 12.75
N ALA A 631 23.07 -22.16 12.51
CA ALA A 631 23.42 -21.68 11.19
C ALA A 631 24.60 -22.46 10.57
N PRO A 632 24.61 -22.65 9.24
CA PRO A 632 25.69 -23.35 8.55
C PRO A 632 27.08 -22.71 8.75
N ALA A 633 28.15 -23.50 8.73
CA ALA A 633 29.51 -22.98 8.90
C ALA A 633 29.96 -22.03 7.76
N ASP A 634 29.31 -22.09 6.61
CA ASP A 634 29.59 -21.32 5.40
C ASP A 634 28.84 -19.98 5.32
N LEU A 635 28.31 -19.46 6.45
CA LEU A 635 27.53 -18.21 6.54
C LEU A 635 28.12 -17.04 5.76
N ALA A 636 29.42 -16.78 5.90
CA ALA A 636 30.08 -15.67 5.22
C ALA A 636 29.94 -15.79 3.69
N SER A 637 30.15 -16.99 3.13
CA SER A 637 30.03 -17.21 1.68
C SER A 637 28.60 -17.03 1.17
N ARG A 638 27.59 -17.42 1.98
CA ARG A 638 26.17 -17.22 1.65
C ARG A 638 25.82 -15.73 1.58
N TRP A 639 26.31 -14.93 2.53
CA TRP A 639 26.11 -13.49 2.50
C TRP A 639 26.81 -12.83 1.30
N HIS A 640 28.04 -13.24 0.96
CA HIS A 640 28.69 -12.75 -0.27
C HIS A 640 27.86 -13.07 -1.53
N ALA A 641 27.23 -14.25 -1.59
CA ALA A 641 26.33 -14.60 -2.70
C ALA A 641 25.07 -13.72 -2.75
N VAL A 642 24.50 -13.36 -1.60
CA VAL A 642 23.38 -12.40 -1.50
C VAL A 642 23.82 -11.02 -2.03
N PHE A 643 24.97 -10.51 -1.61
CA PHE A 643 25.51 -9.24 -2.14
C PHE A 643 25.80 -9.32 -3.64
N ALA A 644 26.38 -10.42 -4.12
CA ALA A 644 26.62 -10.63 -5.55
C ALA A 644 25.32 -10.59 -6.37
N THR A 645 24.25 -11.22 -5.85
CA THR A 645 22.91 -11.16 -6.46
C THR A 645 22.39 -9.73 -6.55
N ALA A 646 22.55 -8.93 -5.48
CA ALA A 646 22.16 -7.53 -5.49
C ALA A 646 22.95 -6.73 -6.53
N ARG A 647 24.28 -6.88 -6.58
CA ARG A 647 25.18 -6.17 -7.50
C ARG A 647 24.92 -6.48 -8.98
N GLN A 648 24.50 -7.70 -9.28
CA GLN A 648 24.11 -8.07 -10.65
C GLN A 648 22.90 -7.28 -11.17
N ASN A 649 22.06 -6.77 -10.27
CA ASN A 649 20.77 -6.17 -10.62
C ASN A 649 20.66 -4.69 -10.22
N TYR A 650 21.64 -4.15 -9.48
CA TYR A 650 21.68 -2.77 -9.04
C TYR A 650 23.10 -2.22 -9.08
N HIS A 651 23.27 -1.07 -9.74
CA HIS A 651 24.59 -0.45 -9.99
C HIS A 651 24.95 0.69 -9.03
N GLY A 652 24.05 1.09 -8.15
CA GLY A 652 24.33 2.09 -7.12
C GLY A 652 24.97 1.47 -5.85
N PRO A 653 25.20 2.31 -4.83
CA PRO A 653 25.86 1.85 -3.61
C PRO A 653 24.95 0.98 -2.75
N ILE A 654 25.50 -0.11 -2.20
CA ILE A 654 24.80 -1.03 -1.29
C ILE A 654 25.32 -0.82 0.13
N TYR A 655 24.44 -0.40 1.04
CA TYR A 655 24.75 -0.19 2.44
C TYR A 655 24.34 -1.41 3.27
N TRP A 656 25.10 -1.70 4.33
CA TRP A 656 24.72 -2.69 5.32
C TRP A 656 24.16 -2.01 6.57
N ALA A 657 22.93 -2.37 6.93
CA ALA A 657 22.28 -1.93 8.15
C ALA A 657 22.66 -2.83 9.32
N MET A 658 23.18 -2.22 10.38
CA MET A 658 23.57 -2.92 11.61
C MET A 658 23.44 -2.01 12.82
N PRO A 659 23.18 -2.56 14.01
CA PRO A 659 23.07 -1.75 15.22
C PRO A 659 24.45 -1.39 15.78
N LEU A 660 24.49 -0.38 16.68
CA LEU A 660 25.72 0.16 17.24
C LEU A 660 26.55 -0.89 17.99
N GLU A 661 25.88 -1.81 18.67
CA GLU A 661 26.52 -2.91 19.38
C GLU A 661 27.33 -3.79 18.42
N ASP A 662 26.95 -3.97 17.16
CA ASP A 662 27.63 -4.92 16.26
C ASP A 662 29.01 -4.45 15.79
N LEU A 663 29.39 -3.19 16.07
CA LEU A 663 30.69 -2.64 15.68
C LEU A 663 31.89 -3.35 16.32
N HIS A 664 31.71 -4.03 17.48
CA HIS A 664 32.80 -4.76 18.13
C HIS A 664 33.14 -6.09 17.45
N ALA A 665 32.19 -6.66 16.70
CA ALA A 665 32.32 -7.93 16.00
C ALA A 665 31.67 -7.82 14.61
N PRO A 666 32.28 -7.04 13.70
CA PRO A 666 31.70 -6.77 12.40
C PRO A 666 31.61 -8.05 11.55
N PRO A 667 30.57 -8.19 10.71
CA PRO A 667 30.41 -9.38 9.88
C PRO A 667 31.58 -9.56 8.90
N ALA A 668 31.96 -10.82 8.66
CA ALA A 668 33.10 -11.14 7.80
C ALA A 668 32.90 -10.77 6.31
N PHE A 669 31.68 -10.48 5.88
CA PHE A 669 31.31 -10.08 4.51
C PHE A 669 31.18 -8.56 4.34
N LEU A 670 31.55 -7.77 5.35
CA LEU A 670 31.35 -6.33 5.36
C LEU A 670 32.13 -5.61 4.24
N ASP A 671 33.19 -6.24 3.72
CA ASP A 671 33.93 -5.77 2.56
C ASP A 671 33.04 -5.59 1.32
N ALA A 672 31.98 -6.40 1.15
CA ALA A 672 31.04 -6.34 0.04
C ALA A 672 30.07 -5.13 0.07
N ALA A 673 29.90 -4.48 1.23
CA ALA A 673 29.07 -3.29 1.38
C ALA A 673 29.87 -2.02 1.07
N ASP A 674 29.27 -1.02 0.41
CA ASP A 674 29.93 0.26 0.14
C ASP A 674 29.88 1.23 1.31
N GLY A 675 28.93 1.03 2.21
CA GLY A 675 28.66 1.95 3.31
C GLY A 675 27.92 1.29 4.47
N ILE A 676 27.84 2.00 5.58
CA ILE A 676 27.26 1.51 6.82
C ILE A 676 26.05 2.37 7.16
N TYR A 677 24.90 1.71 7.26
CA TYR A 677 23.63 2.29 7.69
C TYR A 677 23.45 1.98 9.18
N LEU A 678 24.05 2.79 10.04
CA LEU A 678 24.22 2.50 11.46
C LEU A 678 22.95 2.84 12.25
N LEU A 679 22.25 1.82 12.74
CA LEU A 679 21.07 1.99 13.58
C LEU A 679 21.49 2.58 14.94
N TRP A 680 21.02 3.78 15.23
CA TRP A 680 21.43 4.60 16.37
C TRP A 680 20.28 4.84 17.34
N HIS A 681 20.30 4.12 18.46
CA HIS A 681 19.38 4.32 19.58
C HIS A 681 20.01 3.93 20.94
N PRO A 682 21.28 4.30 21.22
CA PRO A 682 21.91 3.95 22.49
C PRO A 682 21.22 4.62 23.68
N ASP A 683 21.42 4.05 24.87
CA ASP A 683 21.07 4.69 26.13
C ASP A 683 21.87 5.99 26.30
N LEU A 684 21.14 7.10 26.45
CA LEU A 684 21.71 8.43 26.68
C LEU A 684 21.84 8.76 28.18
N GLY A 685 21.25 7.95 29.06
CA GLY A 685 21.12 8.22 30.49
C GLY A 685 19.91 9.08 30.83
N THR A 686 19.76 9.42 32.10
CA THR A 686 18.56 10.11 32.62
C THR A 686 18.60 11.62 32.53
N ASP A 687 19.81 12.22 32.47
CA ASP A 687 20.07 13.66 32.51
C ASP A 687 20.30 14.24 31.10
N PRO A 688 19.35 15.02 30.54
CA PRO A 688 19.50 15.62 29.22
C PRO A 688 20.73 16.51 29.04
N ALA A 689 21.25 17.11 30.12
CA ALA A 689 22.44 17.95 30.05
C ALA A 689 23.70 17.17 29.66
N GLN A 690 23.73 15.85 29.91
CA GLN A 690 24.87 14.99 29.59
C GLN A 690 24.77 14.33 28.22
N TRP A 691 23.58 14.31 27.59
CA TRP A 691 23.32 13.54 26.37
C TRP A 691 24.25 13.90 25.20
N GLN A 692 24.64 15.17 25.07
CA GLN A 692 25.59 15.60 24.04
C GLN A 692 26.98 15.00 24.29
N ALA A 693 27.45 14.99 25.53
CA ALA A 693 28.73 14.41 25.92
C ALA A 693 28.73 12.88 25.79
N THR A 694 27.65 12.22 26.19
CA THR A 694 27.46 10.76 26.01
C THR A 694 27.49 10.39 24.54
N THR A 695 26.73 11.11 23.70
CA THR A 695 26.71 10.91 22.24
C THR A 695 28.10 11.11 21.63
N ALA A 696 28.78 12.21 21.99
CA ALA A 696 30.13 12.52 21.57
C ALA A 696 31.11 11.38 21.90
N SER A 697 31.06 10.86 23.13
CA SER A 697 31.88 9.76 23.60
C SER A 697 31.63 8.48 22.79
N LEU A 698 30.37 8.09 22.57
CA LEU A 698 30.03 6.91 21.77
C LEU A 698 30.53 7.02 20.31
N LEU A 699 30.35 8.18 19.70
CA LEU A 699 30.84 8.44 18.33
C LEU A 699 32.37 8.33 18.25
N ASP A 700 33.10 8.89 19.22
CA ASP A 700 34.57 8.94 19.18
C ASP A 700 35.23 7.64 19.62
N THR A 701 34.61 6.88 20.54
CA THR A 701 35.20 5.67 21.13
C THR A 701 34.75 4.38 20.44
N LYS A 702 33.54 4.34 19.84
CA LYS A 702 33.03 3.16 19.14
C LYS A 702 33.00 3.34 17.62
N VAL A 703 32.36 4.40 17.14
CA VAL A 703 32.09 4.56 15.70
C VAL A 703 33.34 5.00 14.94
N LYS A 704 34.09 5.98 15.45
CA LYS A 704 35.28 6.54 14.77
C LYS A 704 36.41 5.51 14.57
N PRO A 705 36.76 4.64 15.54
CA PRO A 705 37.75 3.58 15.31
C PRO A 705 37.32 2.62 14.22
N PHE A 706 36.04 2.22 14.23
CA PHE A 706 35.47 1.38 13.19
C PHE A 706 35.49 2.05 11.81
N ALA A 707 35.09 3.33 11.72
CA ALA A 707 35.15 4.12 10.48
C ALA A 707 36.57 4.17 9.90
N LYS A 708 37.57 4.35 10.78
CA LYS A 708 38.99 4.34 10.40
C LYS A 708 39.49 2.98 9.94
N ALA A 709 38.99 1.89 10.52
CA ALA A 709 39.44 0.54 10.17
C ALA A 709 38.86 0.05 8.83
N PHE A 710 37.60 0.37 8.54
CA PHE A 710 36.91 -0.13 7.35
C PHE A 710 36.89 0.86 6.18
N HIS A 711 37.16 2.15 6.43
CA HIS A 711 37.14 3.21 5.40
C HIS A 711 35.82 3.29 4.62
N LYS A 712 34.69 2.98 5.28
CA LYS A 712 33.35 3.03 4.70
C LYS A 712 32.59 4.27 5.20
N PRO A 713 31.82 4.97 4.35
CA PRO A 713 30.92 6.03 4.79
C PRO A 713 29.91 5.52 5.81
N ILE A 714 29.61 6.34 6.82
CA ILE A 714 28.70 6.01 7.91
C ILE A 714 27.54 6.99 7.93
N VAL A 715 26.34 6.48 7.70
CA VAL A 715 25.08 7.20 7.84
C VAL A 715 24.43 6.76 9.14
N LEU A 716 24.16 7.71 10.05
CA LEU A 716 23.51 7.45 11.33
C LEU A 716 22.00 7.44 11.15
N VAL A 717 21.32 6.45 11.71
CA VAL A 717 19.88 6.22 11.51
C VAL A 717 19.21 6.24 12.87
N VAL A 718 18.57 7.35 13.16
CA VAL A 718 18.29 7.78 14.52
C VAL A 718 16.82 7.59 14.80
N ALA A 719 16.52 6.87 15.88
CA ALA A 719 15.17 6.66 16.35
C ALA A 719 15.12 6.92 17.86
N TYR A 720 14.68 8.14 18.24
CA TYR A 720 14.40 8.49 19.63
C TYR A 720 12.90 8.75 19.79
N PRO A 721 12.15 7.85 20.46
CA PRO A 721 10.73 8.02 20.71
C PRO A 721 10.42 9.20 21.63
N SER A 722 9.29 9.87 21.41
CA SER A 722 8.69 10.81 22.36
C SER A 722 7.87 10.10 23.44
N ALA A 723 8.33 8.94 23.90
CA ALA A 723 7.77 8.21 25.02
C ALA A 723 8.55 8.51 26.31
N GLN A 724 7.84 8.53 27.43
CA GLN A 724 8.46 8.70 28.74
C GLN A 724 9.50 7.59 29.00
N LYS A 725 10.74 7.97 29.32
CA LYS A 725 11.91 7.08 29.57
C LYS A 725 12.48 6.32 28.35
N ALA A 726 12.04 6.60 27.12
CA ALA A 726 12.52 5.87 25.94
C ALA A 726 14.00 6.15 25.55
N GLN A 727 14.62 7.17 26.13
CA GLN A 727 16.04 7.50 25.91
C GLN A 727 17.00 6.58 26.67
N GLY A 728 16.48 5.62 27.44
CA GLY A 728 17.22 4.60 28.18
C GLY A 728 17.76 3.43 27.33
N GLY A 729 17.80 3.57 26.00
CA GLY A 729 18.22 2.50 25.07
C GLY A 729 17.14 1.46 24.74
N CYS A 730 16.10 1.34 25.56
CA CYS A 730 14.87 0.63 25.21
C CYS A 730 13.66 1.17 25.95
N LEU A 731 12.45 0.66 25.63
CA LEU A 731 11.22 1.06 26.30
C LEU A 731 10.94 0.15 27.51
N PRO A 732 11.08 0.64 28.76
CA PRO A 732 10.74 -0.14 29.94
C PRO A 732 9.23 -0.18 30.15
N LEU A 733 8.60 -1.34 29.93
CA LEU A 733 7.17 -1.55 30.20
C LEU A 733 6.95 -2.88 30.94
N GLN A 734 6.28 -2.84 32.09
CA GLN A 734 5.99 -4.03 32.92
C GLN A 734 7.23 -4.90 33.23
N GLY A 735 8.39 -4.28 33.42
CA GLY A 735 9.65 -4.98 33.70
C GLY A 735 10.34 -5.59 32.48
N GLN A 736 9.81 -5.39 31.26
CA GLN A 736 10.42 -5.80 30.01
C GLN A 736 10.99 -4.61 29.24
N CYS A 737 12.02 -4.89 28.45
CA CYS A 737 12.68 -3.96 27.54
C CYS A 737 12.08 -4.18 26.14
N LEU A 738 11.06 -3.39 25.79
CA LEU A 738 10.35 -3.53 24.53
C LEU A 738 11.09 -2.84 23.38
N PRO A 739 11.00 -3.40 22.16
CA PRO A 739 11.59 -2.79 20.98
C PRO A 739 10.77 -1.56 20.57
N GLN A 740 11.38 -0.62 19.83
CA GLN A 740 10.74 0.66 19.51
C GLN A 740 9.49 0.52 18.64
N GLN A 741 9.39 -0.56 17.85
CA GLN A 741 8.21 -0.89 17.05
C GLN A 741 6.96 -1.10 17.92
N ALA A 742 7.13 -1.39 19.22
CA ALA A 742 6.01 -1.41 20.17
C ALA A 742 5.34 -0.03 20.31
N LEU A 743 5.98 1.06 19.89
CA LEU A 743 5.43 2.42 19.89
C LEU A 743 4.91 2.88 18.54
N PHE A 744 4.82 1.99 17.54
CA PHE A 744 4.17 2.36 16.28
C PHE A 744 2.71 2.76 16.54
N PRO A 745 2.18 3.79 15.86
CA PRO A 745 0.92 4.44 16.26
C PRO A 745 -0.30 3.51 16.32
N GLU A 746 -0.29 2.41 15.58
CA GLU A 746 -1.36 1.41 15.54
C GLU A 746 -1.35 0.41 16.72
N THR A 747 -0.30 0.36 17.54
CA THR A 747 -0.16 -0.62 18.62
C THR A 747 -0.92 -0.21 19.87
N ALA A 748 -1.46 -1.19 20.61
CA ALA A 748 -2.08 -0.92 21.90
C ALA A 748 -1.10 -0.28 22.91
N THR A 749 0.17 -0.67 22.85
CA THR A 749 1.24 -0.12 23.69
C THR A 749 1.45 1.37 23.44
N ALA A 750 1.39 1.85 22.20
CA ALA A 750 1.48 3.28 21.91
C ALA A 750 0.34 4.06 22.59
N HIS A 751 -0.91 3.57 22.50
CA HIS A 751 -2.08 4.20 23.13
C HIS A 751 -2.02 4.22 24.67
N GLN A 752 -1.20 3.37 25.29
CA GLN A 752 -1.03 3.30 26.75
C GLN A 752 0.23 4.03 27.25
N THR A 753 1.07 4.53 26.35
CA THR A 753 2.36 5.11 26.70
C THR A 753 2.26 6.62 26.87
N ALA A 754 2.78 7.13 27.98
CA ALA A 754 2.85 8.57 28.24
C ALA A 754 3.81 9.27 27.25
N VAL A 755 3.34 10.35 26.63
CA VAL A 755 4.09 11.15 25.65
C VAL A 755 4.96 12.19 26.35
N ASN A 756 6.19 12.38 25.87
CA ASN A 756 7.09 13.46 26.25
C ASN A 756 7.82 14.02 25.02
N LEU A 757 7.23 15.06 24.40
CA LEU A 757 7.76 15.70 23.20
C LEU A 757 9.09 16.44 23.46
N GLU A 758 9.25 17.01 24.66
CA GLU A 758 10.45 17.76 25.04
C GLU A 758 11.67 16.85 25.10
N ARG A 759 11.55 15.66 25.70
CA ARG A 759 12.65 14.68 25.75
C ARG A 759 13.13 14.24 24.37
N GLN A 760 12.21 14.00 23.43
CA GLN A 760 12.60 13.72 22.05
C GLN A 760 13.38 14.91 21.46
N THR A 761 12.87 16.13 21.66
CA THR A 761 13.49 17.37 21.16
C THR A 761 14.90 17.57 21.72
N GLN A 762 15.09 17.37 23.02
CA GLN A 762 16.39 17.42 23.70
C GLN A 762 17.37 16.36 23.17
N ALA A 763 16.89 15.13 22.92
CA ALA A 763 17.72 14.06 22.37
C ALA A 763 18.23 14.39 20.95
N TYR A 764 17.36 14.88 20.07
CA TYR A 764 17.76 15.33 18.74
C TYR A 764 18.70 16.54 18.81
N ALA A 765 18.46 17.51 19.68
CA ALA A 765 19.35 18.67 19.85
C ALA A 765 20.77 18.26 20.29
N ALA A 766 20.88 17.41 21.31
CA ALA A 766 22.14 16.88 21.81
C ALA A 766 22.90 16.08 20.73
N LEU A 767 22.18 15.24 20.00
CA LEU A 767 22.74 14.42 18.93
C LEU A 767 23.26 15.26 17.76
N LEU A 768 22.45 16.19 17.24
CA LEU A 768 22.81 17.02 16.09
C LEU A 768 24.00 17.92 16.41
N ALA A 769 24.08 18.46 17.63
CA ALA A 769 25.24 19.21 18.10
C ALA A 769 26.52 18.34 18.15
N ALA A 770 26.42 17.10 18.60
CA ALA A 770 27.54 16.16 18.59
C ALA A 770 27.95 15.78 17.16
N ILE A 771 27.00 15.53 16.27
CA ILE A 771 27.27 15.24 14.86
C ILE A 771 27.95 16.42 14.18
N ASN A 772 27.50 17.66 14.42
CA ASN A 772 28.06 18.90 13.86
C ASN A 772 29.58 19.01 14.04
N ALA A 773 30.11 18.57 15.18
CA ALA A 773 31.54 18.63 15.49
C ALA A 773 32.39 17.53 14.79
N ARG A 774 31.76 16.65 14.01
CA ARG A 774 32.38 15.42 13.45
C ARG A 774 32.18 15.36 11.94
N PRO A 775 33.11 15.92 11.14
CA PRO A 775 32.98 15.98 9.68
C PRO A 775 33.07 14.61 9.00
N TRP A 776 33.63 13.60 9.67
CA TRP A 776 33.78 12.23 9.15
C TRP A 776 32.47 11.43 9.08
N ILE A 777 31.39 11.91 9.70
CA ILE A 777 30.06 11.30 9.61
C ILE A 777 29.47 11.66 8.24
N SER A 778 29.00 10.67 7.49
CA SER A 778 28.53 10.82 6.12
C SER A 778 27.04 11.16 6.01
N GLY A 779 26.29 11.11 7.10
CA GLY A 779 24.89 11.52 7.09
C GLY A 779 24.12 11.23 8.36
N ILE A 780 22.92 11.78 8.42
CA ILE A 780 21.92 11.48 9.44
C ILE A 780 20.55 11.32 8.79
N ILE A 781 19.88 10.24 9.18
CA ILE A 781 18.51 9.91 8.84
C ILE A 781 17.70 9.82 10.13
N THR A 782 16.58 10.53 10.21
CA THR A 782 15.57 10.28 11.26
C THR A 782 14.67 9.14 10.81
N ALA A 783 14.47 8.12 11.65
CA ALA A 783 13.74 6.92 11.31
C ALA A 783 12.28 6.94 11.81
N ASP A 784 11.51 5.96 11.33
CA ASP A 784 10.11 5.72 11.68
C ASP A 784 9.17 6.92 11.45
N TYR A 785 9.46 7.72 10.42
CA TYR A 785 8.59 8.82 10.03
C TYR A 785 7.25 8.26 9.58
N TYR A 786 6.17 8.70 10.23
CA TYR A 786 4.81 8.29 9.90
C TYR A 786 4.28 9.15 8.74
N PRO A 787 4.12 8.59 7.53
CA PRO A 787 3.92 9.40 6.33
C PRO A 787 2.60 10.17 6.25
N PRO A 788 1.41 9.57 6.47
CA PRO A 788 0.16 10.16 6.00
C PRO A 788 -0.38 11.31 6.84
N ALA A 789 -0.01 11.40 8.12
CA ALA A 789 -0.52 12.42 9.03
C ALA A 789 0.53 12.86 10.06
N ALA A 790 0.49 14.14 10.42
CA ALA A 790 1.29 14.68 11.51
C ALA A 790 0.72 14.21 12.88
N LEU A 791 1.57 13.65 13.74
CA LEU A 791 1.20 13.02 15.01
C LEU A 791 2.16 13.41 16.14
N GLN A 792 1.60 13.82 17.28
CA GLN A 792 2.30 14.09 18.54
C GLN A 792 2.24 12.89 19.51
N GLY A 793 2.20 11.66 18.96
CA GLY A 793 2.16 10.42 19.75
C GLY A 793 3.53 9.99 20.31
N PRO A 794 3.63 8.84 21.00
CA PRO A 794 4.86 8.41 21.67
C PRO A 794 5.94 7.81 20.74
N SER A 795 5.66 7.64 19.45
CA SER A 795 6.57 7.03 18.46
C SER A 795 7.87 7.82 18.22
N ALA A 796 8.83 7.23 17.49
CA ALA A 796 10.05 7.90 17.06
C ALA A 796 9.88 8.91 15.91
N SER A 797 8.77 8.84 15.17
CA SER A 797 8.42 9.82 14.13
C SER A 797 8.56 11.24 14.65
N VAL A 798 9.21 12.12 13.89
CA VAL A 798 9.29 13.56 14.17
C VAL A 798 8.15 14.35 13.52
N HIS A 799 7.34 13.71 12.66
CA HIS A 799 6.30 14.35 11.88
C HIS A 799 5.23 15.01 12.78
N GLY A 800 5.19 16.35 12.80
CA GLY A 800 4.25 17.11 13.64
C GLY A 800 4.74 17.41 15.05
N LYS A 801 6.00 17.11 15.39
CA LYS A 801 6.58 17.28 16.72
C LYS A 801 7.66 18.38 16.75
N PRO A 802 7.95 19.00 17.91
CA PRO A 802 8.97 20.04 18.02
C PRO A 802 10.39 19.60 17.58
N ALA A 803 10.70 18.31 17.68
CA ALA A 803 11.96 17.73 17.19
C ALA A 803 12.17 17.95 15.67
N ALA A 804 11.11 18.03 14.87
CA ALA A 804 11.21 18.35 13.44
C ALA A 804 11.73 19.78 13.20
N ALA A 805 11.37 20.74 14.06
CA ALA A 805 11.88 22.10 13.96
C ALA A 805 13.39 22.17 14.25
N VAL A 806 13.86 21.44 15.26
CA VAL A 806 15.30 21.30 15.55
C VAL A 806 16.03 20.67 14.37
N LEU A 807 15.49 19.59 13.81
CA LEU A 807 16.07 18.92 12.64
C LEU A 807 16.12 19.85 11.43
N GLY A 808 15.01 20.52 11.12
CA GLY A 808 14.90 21.43 9.98
C GLY A 808 15.86 22.62 10.08
N TRP A 809 16.05 23.17 11.28
CA TRP A 809 17.05 24.22 11.50
C TRP A 809 18.47 23.71 11.19
N TRP A 810 18.88 22.57 11.73
CA TRP A 810 20.21 22.02 11.45
C TRP A 810 20.40 21.70 9.96
N PHE A 811 19.40 21.12 9.32
CA PHE A 811 19.46 20.76 7.91
C PHE A 811 19.61 21.99 7.01
N ALA A 812 18.89 23.08 7.30
CA ALA A 812 19.02 24.34 6.58
C ALA A 812 20.42 24.96 6.65
N HIS A 813 21.13 24.78 7.77
CA HIS A 813 22.44 25.43 8.02
C HIS A 813 23.64 24.52 7.75
N TRP A 814 23.42 23.23 7.49
CA TRP A 814 24.46 22.31 7.01
C TRP A 814 24.59 22.30 5.49
N ALA A 815 23.64 22.90 4.78
CA ALA A 815 23.77 23.14 3.36
C ALA A 815 25.06 23.96 3.08
N PRO A 816 25.84 23.57 2.07
CA PRO A 816 27.12 24.21 1.74
C PRO A 816 26.99 25.67 1.31
#